data_AF-A0A420Y373-F1
#
_entry.id   AF-A0A420Y373-F1
#
_cell.length_a   1.000
_cell.length_b   1.000
_cell.length_c   1.000
_cell.angle_alpha   90.00
_cell.angle_beta   90.00
_cell.angle_gamma   90.00
#
_symmetry.space_group_name_H-M   'P 1'
#
loop_
_entity.id
_entity.type
_entity.pdbx_description
1 polymer ?
#
loop_
_entity_poly.entity_id
_entity_poly.type
_entity_poly.pdbx_seq_one_letter_code
_entity_poly.pdbx_strand_id
1 'polypeptide(L)'
;MHSKNGWHLSYGPAVRVGDGKAYEYKSTVAPRPKPFHPNAGKSALLCVTANGTLKLFYSQNNNRIEETSLELESVNWSEDIITHASIMSDKTDPKDGGGGFLHIALATASKQLKLLRVDIDWGVSEQDKKQKEKQVPASMVLNPTMTVTRVAMTSWYEHGPSPSRLDMAMTQLSHIELFPLAPDSRSSSHPHQSAHWSSPLVLTVRSYVSDQSTPFSHEQESIVDRWELQDHEQKLHSVFSQLGHGSAGTLPSLGRLHKLEPLILPKIIVSVHVVELGNVICFVFSDGTLQYRDRHTFAEVYTGVDLNNIRSPIGAGFHFTEETPCLQTVFSPTACSFVQICEDDKVKWNCPTYSSEDAVGSSPQDELYSAILTALTIPLSSATIYGGYLDDILALGRPFGLKHENFAADWITELAQLVKVQMDWSSESADKDSLIRNEKLHVCFTILYHLGFHGEYQPRSFNSKFAMLALNIRNCDILISVASYTPANLKYTLNPMDEPEVVEVLAGCAKWYLELIAYLTNALFDLRNEPTFLEMLNNPRKFASLARYLRSEKNVALHLMLCSSTRTLIAMACRQCKQLEALSHRAMEFYEKKLAMHLATDPNGAAAMRGPNPLFDAYQKMHQHSSNSLVKLADFEKLVQFLAQEIRSAYDTSMLGLSVQGKQSSNNQQGQGVKDRNDPVKRALEECEMNMLLGKQPPPSFHKVLVNFFKQVNAYWSQMNPLKLWEADYPLLEMEEGQKQLAKLKAKHFYVDVFQRCELNASDRIGTMDEIPPASLTPEVLDKQWRRCVRCAAVMQNISTGSKPGFTFVLGQQRRCACGGFWGLLHPGQMVS
;
A
#
# COMPACT_ATOMS: atom_id res chain seq x y z
N MET A 1 -6.44 7.60 2.30
CA MET A 1 -7.48 7.19 3.27
C MET A 1 -6.85 7.22 4.65
N HIS A 2 -7.22 8.19 5.50
CA HIS A 2 -6.70 8.29 6.86
C HIS A 2 -7.76 7.80 7.84
N SER A 3 -7.36 6.91 8.76
CA SER A 3 -8.16 6.50 9.91
C SER A 3 -8.70 7.75 10.61
N LYS A 4 -10.02 7.92 10.57
CA LYS A 4 -10.75 9.08 11.11
C LYS A 4 -10.67 9.21 12.63
N ASN A 5 -10.01 8.29 13.34
CA ASN A 5 -10.15 8.17 14.79
C ASN A 5 -8.83 8.25 15.60
N GLY A 6 -7.69 8.67 15.03
CA GLY A 6 -6.46 8.83 15.85
C GLY A 6 -5.88 7.51 16.43
N TRP A 7 -6.34 6.36 15.93
CA TRP A 7 -5.86 5.03 16.28
C TRP A 7 -5.39 4.25 15.03
N HIS A 8 -4.34 3.46 15.20
CA HIS A 8 -3.85 2.38 14.35
C HIS A 8 -4.56 1.07 14.69
N LEU A 9 -5.07 0.38 13.68
CA LEU A 9 -5.69 -0.94 13.81
C LEU A 9 -4.75 -1.98 13.19
N SER A 10 -4.31 -2.95 13.98
CA SER A 10 -3.60 -4.13 13.50
C SER A 10 -4.44 -5.37 13.73
N TYR A 11 -4.30 -6.35 12.85
CA TYR A 11 -4.83 -7.69 13.03
C TYR A 11 -3.70 -8.65 13.37
N GLY A 12 -3.98 -9.68 14.16
CA GLY A 12 -3.00 -10.62 14.70
C GLY A 12 -2.86 -10.52 16.22
N PRO A 13 -2.55 -11.61 16.94
CA PRO A 13 -2.42 -13.00 16.45
C PRO A 13 -3.71 -13.56 15.86
N ALA A 14 -3.57 -14.52 14.95
CA ALA A 14 -4.64 -15.38 14.49
C ALA A 14 -4.63 -16.68 15.30
N VAL A 15 -5.71 -16.96 16.02
CA VAL A 15 -5.84 -18.13 16.90
C VAL A 15 -6.87 -19.09 16.32
N ARG A 16 -6.55 -20.38 16.31
CA ARG A 16 -7.46 -21.41 15.82
C ARG A 16 -8.64 -21.60 16.79
N VAL A 17 -9.88 -21.61 16.28
CA VAL A 17 -11.10 -21.70 17.12
C VAL A 17 -11.98 -22.89 16.69
N GLY A 18 -12.64 -23.53 17.68
CA GLY A 18 -13.60 -24.62 17.46
C GLY A 18 -12.93 -25.94 17.07
N ASP A 19 -13.52 -26.68 16.12
CA ASP A 19 -13.03 -27.97 15.60
C ASP A 19 -11.69 -27.87 14.81
N GLY A 20 -10.91 -26.79 14.99
CA GLY A 20 -9.58 -26.63 14.41
C GLY A 20 -9.54 -26.16 12.95
N LYS A 21 -10.67 -25.73 12.36
CA LYS A 21 -10.75 -25.47 10.90
C LYS A 21 -10.68 -24.00 10.48
N ALA A 22 -10.80 -23.04 11.40
CA ALA A 22 -10.79 -21.62 11.08
C ALA A 22 -9.99 -20.80 12.10
N TYR A 23 -9.41 -19.70 11.62
CA TYR A 23 -8.69 -18.75 12.44
C TYR A 23 -9.57 -17.55 12.82
N GLU A 24 -9.51 -17.19 14.10
CA GLU A 24 -10.03 -15.92 14.59
C GLU A 24 -8.88 -14.92 14.73
N TYR A 25 -9.04 -13.77 14.08
CA TYR A 25 -8.05 -12.70 14.07
C TYR A 25 -8.28 -11.74 15.24
N LYS A 26 -7.35 -11.71 16.19
CA LYS A 26 -7.36 -10.70 17.25
C LYS A 26 -7.09 -9.33 16.62
N SER A 27 -7.84 -8.32 17.07
CA SER A 27 -7.67 -6.94 16.62
C SER A 27 -7.03 -6.14 17.74
N THR A 28 -5.90 -5.52 17.47
CA THR A 28 -5.20 -4.63 18.39
C THR A 28 -5.32 -3.20 17.90
N VAL A 29 -5.77 -2.31 18.77
CA VAL A 29 -5.90 -0.88 18.47
C VAL A 29 -4.83 -0.12 19.23
N ALA A 30 -3.87 0.46 18.51
CA ALA A 30 -2.80 1.28 19.07
C ALA A 30 -3.06 2.77 18.81
N PRO A 31 -2.73 3.69 19.72
CA PRO A 31 -2.87 5.11 19.45
C PRO A 31 -1.93 5.54 18.32
N ARG A 32 -2.31 6.58 17.57
CA ARG A 32 -1.41 7.19 16.59
C ARG A 32 -0.24 7.86 17.31
N PRO A 33 1.02 7.58 16.93
CA PRO A 33 2.19 8.28 17.44
C PRO A 33 2.04 9.80 17.26
N LYS A 34 2.29 10.55 18.33
CA LYS A 34 2.33 12.01 18.39
C LYS A 34 3.70 12.45 18.94
N PRO A 35 4.19 13.64 18.60
CA PRO A 35 3.61 14.68 17.74
C PRO A 35 3.65 14.31 16.23
N PHE A 36 2.73 14.87 15.46
CA PHE A 36 2.70 14.75 13.99
C PHE A 36 2.48 16.12 13.36
N HIS A 37 2.85 16.26 12.09
CA HIS A 37 2.67 17.50 11.34
C HIS A 37 1.17 17.86 11.21
N PRO A 38 0.72 19.09 11.55
CA PRO A 38 -0.70 19.47 11.57
C PRO A 38 -1.42 19.25 10.23
N ASN A 39 -0.71 19.45 9.12
CA ASN A 39 -1.19 19.08 7.79
C ASN A 39 -0.91 17.58 7.54
N ALA A 40 -1.98 16.78 7.46
CA ALA A 40 -1.89 15.33 7.27
C ALA A 40 -1.23 14.89 5.95
N GLY A 41 -1.13 15.78 4.95
CA GLY A 41 -0.46 15.52 3.68
C GLY A 41 1.03 15.83 3.67
N LYS A 42 1.61 16.30 4.79
CA LYS A 42 3.02 16.69 4.90
C LYS A 42 3.71 15.90 6.01
N SER A 43 5.03 15.84 5.90
CA SER A 43 5.91 15.19 6.86
C SER A 43 6.90 16.19 7.44
N ALA A 44 7.47 15.84 8.58
CA ALA A 44 8.58 16.55 9.19
C ALA A 44 9.68 15.53 9.54
N LEU A 45 10.92 16.00 9.58
CA LEU A 45 12.10 15.21 9.90
C LEU A 45 12.75 15.77 11.16
N LEU A 46 13.05 14.89 12.11
CA LEU A 46 13.83 15.21 13.30
C LEU A 46 15.20 14.55 13.21
N CYS A 47 16.25 15.27 13.60
CA CYS A 47 17.58 14.68 13.78
C CYS A 47 18.26 15.20 15.04
N VAL A 48 19.03 14.33 15.68
CA VAL A 48 19.90 14.65 16.81
C VAL A 48 21.33 14.75 16.27
N THR A 49 22.02 15.84 16.57
CA THR A 49 23.42 16.03 16.20
C THR A 49 24.35 15.55 17.32
N ALA A 50 25.59 15.21 16.95
CA ALA A 50 26.63 14.82 17.91
C ALA A 50 26.93 15.93 18.94
N ASN A 51 26.69 17.20 18.59
CA ASN A 51 26.88 18.37 19.45
C ASN A 51 25.68 18.66 20.36
N GLY A 52 24.74 17.73 20.52
CA GLY A 52 23.62 17.93 21.45
C GLY A 52 22.50 18.84 20.95
N THR A 53 22.34 19.02 19.64
CA THR A 53 21.23 19.80 19.07
C THR A 53 20.18 18.89 18.43
N LEU A 54 18.91 19.11 18.76
CA LEU A 54 17.76 18.57 18.04
C LEU A 54 17.35 19.55 16.94
N LYS A 55 17.27 19.08 15.69
CA LYS A 55 16.77 19.86 14.56
C LYS A 55 15.47 19.29 14.04
N LEU A 56 14.51 20.15 13.78
CA LEU A 56 13.23 19.85 13.14
C LEU A 56 13.19 20.54 11.77
N PHE A 57 13.16 19.74 10.71
CA PHE A 57 12.89 20.20 9.35
C PHE A 57 11.42 19.95 9.02
N TYR A 58 10.69 20.97 8.61
CA TYR A 58 9.26 20.87 8.35
C TYR A 58 8.86 21.66 7.11
N SER A 59 7.77 21.24 6.46
CA SER A 59 7.25 21.92 5.28
C SER A 59 6.08 22.83 5.64
N GLN A 60 6.23 24.12 5.42
CA GLN A 60 5.13 25.08 5.49
C GLN A 60 4.03 24.72 4.52
N ASN A 61 2.80 25.22 4.72
CA ASN A 61 1.67 24.91 3.84
C ASN A 61 1.93 25.28 2.36
N ASN A 62 2.75 26.29 2.10
CA ASN A 62 3.23 26.70 0.76
C ASN A 62 4.35 25.81 0.16
N ASN A 63 4.68 24.68 0.79
CA ASN A 63 5.75 23.72 0.42
C ASN A 63 7.18 24.22 0.65
N ARG A 64 7.39 25.41 1.21
CA ARG A 64 8.73 25.84 1.66
C ARG A 64 9.18 24.97 2.83
N ILE A 65 10.42 24.50 2.79
CA ILE A 65 11.04 23.80 3.92
C ILE A 65 11.67 24.84 4.84
N GLU A 66 11.40 24.70 6.14
CA GLU A 66 11.95 25.52 7.22
C GLU A 66 12.56 24.63 8.31
N GLU A 67 13.38 25.24 9.17
CA GLU A 67 14.13 24.58 10.23
C GLU A 67 13.92 25.30 11.57
N THR A 68 13.65 24.53 12.62
CA THR A 68 13.73 24.97 14.02
C THR A 68 14.71 24.05 14.76
N SER A 69 15.51 24.60 15.68
CA SER A 69 16.48 23.84 16.48
C SER A 69 16.27 24.05 17.99
N LEU A 70 16.64 23.04 18.79
CA LEU A 70 16.65 23.08 20.25
C LEU A 70 17.92 22.40 20.77
N GLU A 71 18.58 23.02 21.75
CA GLU A 71 19.70 22.40 22.45
C GLU A 71 19.19 21.36 23.47
N LEU A 72 19.57 20.10 23.29
CA LEU A 72 19.31 19.00 24.23
C LEU A 72 20.35 18.95 25.34
N GLU A 73 21.61 19.13 24.94
CA GLU A 73 22.77 19.00 25.80
C GLU A 73 23.90 19.93 25.36
N SER A 74 24.49 20.63 26.33
CA SER A 74 25.65 21.49 26.09
C SER A 74 26.92 20.63 26.09
N VAL A 75 27.45 20.38 24.90
CA VAL A 75 28.72 19.64 24.73
C VAL A 75 29.88 20.60 25.02
N ASN A 76 30.37 20.57 26.26
CA ASN A 76 31.48 21.42 26.71
C ASN A 76 32.84 20.73 26.55
N TRP A 77 32.84 19.39 26.56
CA TRP A 77 34.05 18.56 26.45
C TRP A 77 33.87 17.47 25.38
N SER A 78 34.98 16.93 24.88
CA SER A 78 34.94 15.80 23.94
C SER A 78 34.25 14.56 24.51
N GLU A 79 34.23 14.43 25.84
CA GLU A 79 33.55 13.33 26.54
C GLU A 79 32.02 13.52 26.59
N ASP A 80 31.51 14.74 26.35
CA ASP A 80 30.07 15.02 26.34
C ASP A 80 29.43 14.79 24.96
N ILE A 81 30.24 14.47 23.94
CA ILE A 81 29.74 14.24 22.58
C ILE A 81 28.73 13.09 22.58
N ILE A 82 27.59 13.32 21.92
CA ILE A 82 26.58 12.29 21.70
C ILE A 82 27.10 11.35 20.62
N THR A 83 27.23 10.07 20.98
CA THR A 83 27.69 9.01 20.08
C THR A 83 26.52 8.26 19.45
N HIS A 84 25.43 8.07 20.20
CA HIS A 84 24.23 7.38 19.75
C HIS A 84 22.99 8.09 20.25
N ALA A 85 21.92 8.04 19.46
CA ALA A 85 20.62 8.56 19.85
C ALA A 85 19.50 7.68 19.28
N SER A 86 18.40 7.54 20.02
CA SER A 86 17.16 6.93 19.54
C SER A 86 15.97 7.79 19.95
N ILE A 87 14.93 7.82 19.12
CA ILE A 87 13.74 8.67 19.31
C ILE A 87 12.49 7.78 19.25
N MET A 88 11.59 7.97 20.20
CA MET A 88 10.31 7.28 20.27
C MET A 88 9.20 8.27 20.58
N SER A 89 8.02 8.05 20.01
CA SER A 89 6.80 8.77 20.37
C SER A 89 6.09 8.13 21.56
N ASP A 90 5.62 8.94 22.50
CA ASP A 90 4.87 8.50 23.68
C ASP A 90 3.57 9.31 23.86
N LYS A 91 2.66 8.74 24.64
CA LYS A 91 1.43 9.35 25.12
C LYS A 91 1.36 9.16 26.64
N THR A 92 1.30 10.26 27.39
CA THR A 92 0.69 10.24 28.73
C THR A 92 -0.58 11.07 28.80
N ASP A 93 -1.59 10.40 29.34
CA ASP A 93 -2.95 10.73 29.81
C ASP A 93 -4.04 11.27 28.83
N PRO A 94 -5.10 10.47 28.57
CA PRO A 94 -6.39 10.98 28.09
C PRO A 94 -6.99 12.12 28.93
N LYS A 95 -6.58 12.29 30.20
CA LYS A 95 -7.09 13.32 31.12
C LYS A 95 -6.43 14.70 30.94
N ASP A 96 -5.26 14.80 30.29
CA ASP A 96 -4.47 16.04 30.18
C ASP A 96 -4.64 16.82 28.87
N GLY A 97 -5.70 16.56 28.10
CA GLY A 97 -6.06 17.49 27.03
C GLY A 97 -5.02 17.64 25.91
N GLY A 98 -4.41 16.56 25.43
CA GLY A 98 -4.20 16.40 23.97
C GLY A 98 -2.82 16.64 23.34
N GLY A 99 -1.73 16.85 24.09
CA GLY A 99 -0.36 16.88 23.55
C GLY A 99 0.35 15.52 23.69
N GLY A 100 0.88 14.94 22.60
CA GLY A 100 1.82 13.81 22.71
C GLY A 100 3.25 14.32 22.59
N PHE A 101 4.22 13.59 23.15
CA PHE A 101 5.62 14.00 23.24
C PHE A 101 6.55 12.89 22.73
N LEU A 102 7.82 13.24 22.59
CA LEU A 102 8.88 12.33 22.18
C LEU A 102 9.75 11.99 23.38
N HIS A 103 10.13 10.73 23.52
CA HIS A 103 11.29 10.33 24.29
C HIS A 103 12.52 10.28 23.38
N ILE A 104 13.64 10.78 23.89
CA ILE A 104 14.93 10.72 23.22
C ILE A 104 15.93 10.09 24.20
N ALA A 105 16.52 8.97 23.81
CA ALA A 105 17.60 8.35 24.55
C ALA A 105 18.93 8.74 23.90
N LEU A 106 19.90 9.17 24.70
CA LEU A 106 21.21 9.62 24.26
C LEU A 106 22.30 8.82 24.98
N ALA A 107 23.32 8.40 24.24
CA ALA A 107 24.55 7.86 24.79
C ALA A 107 25.72 8.80 24.50
N THR A 108 26.47 9.19 25.54
CA THR A 108 27.63 10.07 25.42
C THR A 108 28.95 9.29 25.40
N ALA A 109 30.02 9.92 24.93
CA ALA A 109 31.37 9.37 24.99
C ALA A 109 31.86 9.12 26.45
N SER A 110 31.36 9.89 27.42
CA SER A 110 31.55 9.71 28.87
C SER A 110 30.75 8.56 29.50
N LYS A 111 30.19 7.68 28.66
CA LYS A 111 29.43 6.49 29.04
C LYS A 111 28.11 6.76 29.78
N GLN A 112 27.55 7.95 29.60
CA GLN A 112 26.26 8.30 30.18
C GLN A 112 25.13 7.89 29.24
N LEU A 113 24.07 7.32 29.81
CA LEU A 113 22.79 7.07 29.19
C LEU A 113 21.78 8.08 29.74
N LYS A 114 21.18 8.87 28.85
CA LYS A 114 20.26 9.95 29.22
C LYS A 114 18.93 9.73 28.52
N LEU A 115 17.84 9.88 29.26
CA LEU A 115 16.49 9.89 28.72
C LEU A 115 15.90 11.29 28.86
N LEU A 116 15.49 11.83 27.73
CA LEU A 116 14.88 13.14 27.60
C LEU A 116 13.43 12.98 27.14
N ARG A 117 12.62 13.99 27.43
CA ARG A 117 11.28 14.20 26.88
C ARG A 117 11.29 15.50 26.09
N VAL A 118 10.74 15.48 24.87
CA VAL A 118 10.61 16.66 24.02
C VAL A 118 9.16 16.83 23.58
N ASP A 119 8.60 18.01 23.84
CA ASP A 119 7.27 18.40 23.36
C ASP A 119 7.42 19.34 22.14
N ILE A 120 6.55 19.20 21.14
CA ILE A 120 6.53 20.04 19.93
C ILE A 120 5.18 20.75 19.86
N ASP A 121 5.21 22.08 20.01
CA ASP A 121 4.06 22.94 19.75
C ASP A 121 4.19 23.56 18.36
N TRP A 122 3.28 23.22 17.45
CA TRP A 122 3.26 23.73 16.08
C TRP A 122 2.78 25.18 15.95
N GLY A 123 2.42 25.85 17.05
CA GLY A 123 1.93 27.23 17.06
C GLY A 123 0.49 27.34 16.55
N VAL A 124 -0.31 26.29 16.75
CA VAL A 124 -1.73 26.22 16.31
C VAL A 124 -2.63 26.60 17.47
N SER A 125 -3.53 27.58 17.29
CA SER A 125 -4.41 28.05 18.36
C SER A 125 -5.40 26.96 18.82
N GLU A 126 -5.76 26.97 20.11
CA GLU A 126 -6.74 26.02 20.68
C GLU A 126 -8.15 26.17 20.07
N GLN A 127 -8.49 27.34 19.51
CA GLN A 127 -9.74 27.56 18.78
C GLN A 127 -9.74 26.86 17.41
N ASP A 128 -8.60 26.88 16.71
CA ASP A 128 -8.40 26.19 15.43
C ASP A 128 -8.28 24.67 15.61
N LYS A 129 -7.74 24.18 16.74
CA LYS A 129 -7.72 22.74 17.09
C LYS A 129 -9.11 22.16 17.31
N LYS A 130 -10.09 22.96 17.78
CA LYS A 130 -11.48 22.52 18.03
C LYS A 130 -12.39 22.64 16.80
N GLN A 131 -12.05 23.47 15.81
CA GLN A 131 -12.77 23.56 14.53
C GLN A 131 -12.30 22.51 13.51
N LYS A 132 -12.62 21.24 13.79
CA LYS A 132 -12.70 20.08 12.88
C LYS A 132 -11.44 19.64 12.09
N GLU A 133 -11.32 18.31 12.08
CA GLU A 133 -10.54 17.39 11.25
C GLU A 133 -10.70 17.53 9.71
N LYS A 134 -11.08 18.70 9.18
CA LYS A 134 -11.14 18.96 7.74
C LYS A 134 -10.20 20.11 7.39
N GLN A 135 -8.95 19.73 7.14
CA GLN A 135 -7.89 20.50 6.48
C GLN A 135 -7.56 21.86 7.13
N VAL A 136 -6.36 21.96 7.71
CA VAL A 136 -5.75 23.23 8.11
C VAL A 136 -5.77 24.20 6.91
N PRO A 137 -6.25 25.45 7.06
CA PRO A 137 -6.28 26.43 5.97
C PRO A 137 -4.90 26.61 5.34
N ALA A 138 -4.83 26.67 4.00
CA ALA A 138 -3.56 26.82 3.28
C ALA A 138 -2.78 28.12 3.64
N SER A 139 -3.47 29.12 4.19
CA SER A 139 -2.92 30.38 4.67
C SER A 139 -2.28 30.32 6.06
N MET A 140 -2.45 29.22 6.80
CA MET A 140 -1.89 29.08 8.13
C MET A 140 -0.37 28.88 8.06
N VAL A 141 0.38 29.74 8.74
CA VAL A 141 1.83 29.63 8.90
C VAL A 141 2.12 28.82 10.17
N LEU A 142 2.97 27.81 10.05
CA LEU A 142 3.40 26.99 11.18
C LEU A 142 4.65 27.61 11.80
N ASN A 143 4.72 27.72 13.13
CA ASN A 143 5.91 28.19 13.83
C ASN A 143 6.21 27.22 14.96
N PRO A 144 6.79 26.04 14.66
CA PRO A 144 7.00 25.03 15.67
C PRO A 144 8.03 25.49 16.69
N THR A 145 7.70 25.30 17.96
CA THR A 145 8.60 25.46 19.11
C THR A 145 8.76 24.11 19.80
N MET A 146 9.98 23.85 20.30
CA MET A 146 10.31 22.59 20.96
C MET A 146 10.74 22.89 22.40
N THR A 147 10.27 22.09 23.35
CA THR A 147 10.69 22.17 24.77
C THR A 147 11.25 20.82 25.22
N VAL A 148 12.32 20.84 26.03
CA VAL A 148 12.99 19.63 26.52
C VAL A 148 12.89 19.52 28.05
N THR A 149 12.59 18.32 28.53
CA THR A 149 12.61 17.95 29.95
C THR A 149 13.56 16.76 30.14
N ARG A 150 14.46 16.83 31.12
CA ARG A 150 15.36 15.72 31.46
C ARG A 150 14.63 14.74 32.37
N VAL A 151 14.50 13.48 31.94
CA VAL A 151 13.67 12.48 32.63
C VAL A 151 14.52 11.61 33.54
N ALA A 152 15.61 11.04 33.00
CA ALA A 152 16.49 10.16 33.75
C ALA A 152 17.92 10.19 33.18
N MET A 153 18.89 9.85 34.02
CA MET A 153 20.30 9.71 33.63
C MET A 153 20.92 8.58 34.44
N THR A 154 21.73 7.74 33.79
CA THR A 154 22.55 6.71 34.43
C THR A 154 23.83 6.49 33.62
N SER A 155 24.75 5.68 34.13
CA SER A 155 25.85 5.13 33.32
C SER A 155 25.33 3.90 32.59
N TRP A 156 25.51 3.79 31.26
CA TRP A 156 25.27 2.50 30.59
C TRP A 156 26.36 1.47 30.91
N TYR A 157 27.45 1.92 31.55
CA TYR A 157 28.56 1.12 32.04
C TYR A 157 28.48 1.01 33.58
N GLU A 158 27.48 0.29 34.09
CA GLU A 158 27.39 -0.07 35.51
C GLU A 158 28.20 -1.36 35.77
N HIS A 159 29.16 -1.30 36.69
CA HIS A 159 29.93 -2.48 37.09
C HIS A 159 29.02 -3.41 37.89
N GLY A 160 28.89 -4.67 37.47
CA GLY A 160 28.33 -5.72 38.32
C GLY A 160 29.21 -5.95 39.56
N PRO A 161 28.77 -6.77 40.53
CA PRO A 161 29.52 -7.07 41.75
C PRO A 161 30.89 -7.73 41.52
N SER A 162 31.19 -8.16 40.28
CA SER A 162 32.51 -8.60 39.83
C SER A 162 32.78 -8.02 38.43
N PRO A 163 33.83 -7.20 38.23
CA PRO A 163 34.20 -6.75 36.89
C PRO A 163 34.86 -7.89 36.12
N SER A 164 34.19 -8.41 35.08
CA SER A 164 34.83 -9.29 34.11
C SER A 164 35.82 -8.47 33.26
N ARG A 165 36.96 -9.04 32.85
CA ARG A 165 37.90 -8.35 31.94
C ARG A 165 37.32 -8.17 30.53
N LEU A 166 36.35 -9.00 30.12
CA LEU A 166 35.62 -8.81 28.85
C LEU A 166 34.72 -7.57 28.89
N ASP A 167 34.08 -7.26 30.02
CA ASP A 167 33.29 -6.03 30.15
C ASP A 167 34.11 -4.77 29.89
N MET A 168 35.41 -4.77 30.22
CA MET A 168 36.32 -3.67 29.89
C MET A 168 36.64 -3.58 28.39
N ALA A 169 36.73 -4.72 27.70
CA ALA A 169 36.92 -4.77 26.25
C ALA A 169 35.63 -4.37 25.48
N MET A 170 34.47 -4.65 26.09
CA MET A 170 33.12 -4.32 25.64
C MET A 170 32.67 -2.90 26.03
N THR A 171 33.62 -1.97 26.18
CA THR A 171 33.32 -0.59 26.59
C THR A 171 32.71 0.27 25.49
N GLN A 172 32.53 -0.26 24.28
CA GLN A 172 31.95 0.49 23.16
C GLN A 172 30.51 0.06 22.92
N LEU A 173 29.62 1.06 22.90
CA LEU A 173 28.24 0.89 22.50
C LEU A 173 28.20 0.79 20.97
N SER A 174 27.50 -0.22 20.44
CA SER A 174 27.29 -0.40 19.00
C SER A 174 25.86 -0.05 18.55
N HIS A 175 24.88 -0.08 19.47
CA HIS A 175 23.48 0.27 19.15
C HIS A 175 22.73 0.82 20.37
N ILE A 176 21.78 1.72 20.12
CA ILE A 176 20.77 2.14 21.10
C ILE A 176 19.39 2.17 20.43
N GLU A 177 18.37 1.63 21.10
CA GLU A 177 16.99 1.62 20.61
C GLU A 177 16.02 1.98 21.75
N LEU A 178 15.16 2.97 21.53
CA LEU A 178 13.98 3.17 22.36
C LEU A 178 12.81 2.38 21.78
N PHE A 179 12.27 1.47 22.57
CA PHE A 179 11.21 0.60 22.08
C PHE A 179 9.83 1.29 22.09
N PRO A 180 9.06 1.21 20.99
CA PRO A 180 7.74 1.85 20.88
C PRO A 180 6.75 1.34 21.93
N LEU A 181 5.72 2.13 22.23
CA LEU A 181 4.64 1.68 23.10
C LEU A 181 4.02 0.37 22.60
N ALA A 182 4.00 -0.65 23.48
CA ALA A 182 3.33 -1.91 23.23
C ALA A 182 2.19 -2.10 24.25
N PRO A 183 1.07 -2.75 23.85
CA PRO A 183 0.04 -3.13 24.81
C PRO A 183 0.61 -4.16 25.79
N ASP A 184 0.44 -3.94 27.09
CA ASP A 184 0.93 -4.88 28.09
C ASP A 184 0.08 -6.14 28.08
N SER A 185 0.64 -7.22 27.54
CA SER A 185 -0.01 -8.54 27.50
C SER A 185 -0.31 -9.10 28.91
N ARG A 186 0.40 -8.62 29.95
CA ARG A 186 0.22 -9.04 31.35
C ARG A 186 -1.05 -8.48 31.99
N SER A 187 -1.62 -7.40 31.45
CA SER A 187 -2.84 -6.77 32.01
C SER A 187 -4.16 -7.35 31.46
N SER A 188 -4.09 -8.38 30.62
CA SER A 188 -5.23 -8.88 29.83
C SER A 188 -6.15 -9.88 30.54
N SER A 189 -5.95 -10.12 31.85
CA SER A 189 -6.77 -11.07 32.63
C SER A 189 -8.20 -10.60 32.91
N HIS A 190 -8.55 -9.35 32.60
CA HIS A 190 -9.92 -8.82 32.77
C HIS A 190 -10.44 -8.07 31.53
N PRO A 191 -11.52 -8.56 30.88
CA PRO A 191 -12.04 -8.03 29.60
C PRO A 191 -12.70 -6.64 29.67
N HIS A 192 -12.59 -5.93 30.80
CA HIS A 192 -13.23 -4.62 31.01
C HIS A 192 -12.32 -3.52 31.59
N GLN A 193 -11.01 -3.75 31.73
CA GLN A 193 -10.06 -2.69 32.13
C GLN A 193 -9.29 -2.16 30.91
N SER A 194 -9.09 -0.84 30.87
CA SER A 194 -8.29 -0.16 29.84
C SER A 194 -6.90 -0.78 29.75
N ALA A 195 -6.47 -1.15 28.53
CA ALA A 195 -5.14 -1.70 28.29
C ALA A 195 -4.05 -0.82 28.93
N HIS A 196 -3.27 -1.40 29.83
CA HIS A 196 -2.05 -0.76 30.32
C HIS A 196 -1.00 -0.80 29.19
N TRP A 197 -0.29 0.29 28.99
CA TRP A 197 0.79 0.40 28.00
C TRP A 197 2.13 0.13 28.70
N SER A 198 3.06 -0.51 28.00
CA SER A 198 4.39 -0.78 28.51
C SER A 198 5.14 0.51 28.86
N SER A 199 5.86 0.54 29.99
CA SER A 199 6.79 1.62 30.32
C SER A 199 7.87 1.80 29.23
N PRO A 200 8.41 3.02 29.03
CA PRO A 200 9.53 3.24 28.13
C PRO A 200 10.72 2.34 28.47
N LEU A 201 11.24 1.67 27.44
CA LEU A 201 12.37 0.74 27.54
C LEU A 201 13.46 1.20 26.57
N VAL A 202 14.67 1.38 27.10
CA VAL A 202 15.88 1.62 26.30
C VAL A 202 16.66 0.31 26.18
N LEU A 203 17.00 -0.10 24.97
CA LEU A 203 17.93 -1.19 24.69
C LEU A 203 19.28 -0.61 24.29
N THR A 204 20.35 -1.17 24.83
CA THR A 204 21.74 -0.85 24.47
C THR A 204 22.48 -2.13 24.11
N VAL A 205 23.22 -2.12 23.01
CA VAL A 205 24.06 -3.26 22.57
C VAL A 205 25.52 -2.87 22.65
N ARG A 206 26.33 -3.73 23.27
CA ARG A 206 27.79 -3.67 23.28
C ARG A 206 28.32 -4.91 22.57
N SER A 207 29.26 -4.74 21.66
CA SER A 207 29.78 -5.84 20.84
C SER A 207 31.30 -5.86 20.89
N TYR A 208 31.88 -7.05 20.94
CA TYR A 208 33.32 -7.27 20.99
C TYR A 208 33.75 -8.26 19.92
N VAL A 209 34.63 -7.78 19.05
CA VAL A 209 35.31 -8.58 18.04
C VAL A 209 36.73 -8.83 18.52
N SER A 210 37.12 -10.10 18.63
CA SER A 210 38.47 -10.51 19.02
C SER A 210 39.50 -10.07 17.98
N ASP A 211 40.61 -9.48 18.43
CA ASP A 211 41.76 -9.11 17.59
C ASP A 211 42.84 -10.20 17.67
N GLN A 212 43.46 -10.53 16.54
CA GLN A 212 44.54 -11.51 16.42
C GLN A 212 45.77 -11.15 17.27
N SER A 213 45.88 -9.89 17.70
CA SER A 213 46.94 -9.40 18.60
C SER A 213 46.72 -9.76 20.08
N THR A 214 45.55 -10.26 20.46
CA THR A 214 45.22 -10.56 21.86
C THR A 214 45.62 -12.00 22.23
N PRO A 215 46.35 -12.22 23.35
CA PRO A 215 46.89 -13.54 23.71
C PRO A 215 45.84 -14.55 24.23
N PHE A 216 44.56 -14.19 24.21
CA PHE A 216 43.45 -15.03 24.64
C PHE A 216 42.48 -15.18 23.46
N SER A 217 42.26 -16.41 22.99
CA SER A 217 41.28 -16.72 21.95
C SER A 217 39.85 -16.57 22.50
N HIS A 218 39.40 -15.35 22.71
CA HIS A 218 38.01 -15.09 23.06
C HIS A 218 37.14 -15.15 21.81
N GLU A 219 36.00 -15.84 21.93
CA GLU A 219 34.96 -15.88 20.91
C GLU A 219 34.28 -14.50 20.84
N GLN A 220 33.78 -14.14 19.66
CA GLN A 220 33.05 -12.89 19.43
C GLN A 220 31.76 -12.87 20.25
N GLU A 221 31.42 -11.74 20.87
CA GLU A 221 30.22 -11.64 21.71
C GLU A 221 29.52 -10.28 21.60
N SER A 222 28.20 -10.30 21.82
CA SER A 222 27.37 -9.12 22.03
C SER A 222 26.64 -9.23 23.37
N ILE A 223 26.66 -8.16 24.17
CA ILE A 223 25.83 -8.01 25.38
C ILE A 223 24.74 -6.98 25.10
N VAL A 224 23.51 -7.38 25.39
CA VAL A 224 22.31 -6.56 25.25
C VAL A 224 21.76 -6.23 26.64
N ASP A 225 21.77 -4.95 26.98
CA ASP A 225 21.24 -4.44 28.23
C ASP A 225 19.87 -3.75 27.98
N ARG A 226 18.92 -3.93 28.89
CA ARG A 226 17.62 -3.24 28.87
C ARG A 226 17.48 -2.33 30.09
N TRP A 227 16.97 -1.13 29.87
CA TRP A 227 16.77 -0.12 30.88
C TRP A 227 15.31 0.30 30.91
N GLU A 228 14.64 0.02 32.02
CA GLU A 228 13.24 0.38 32.25
C GLU A 228 13.14 1.70 32.99
N LEU A 229 12.30 2.62 32.51
CA LEU A 229 11.98 3.83 33.25
C LEU A 229 11.07 3.49 34.44
N GLN A 230 11.54 3.76 35.65
CA GLN A 230 10.76 3.62 36.89
C GLN A 230 10.64 4.96 37.59
N ASP A 231 9.44 5.27 38.06
CA ASP A 231 9.22 6.43 38.91
C ASP A 231 9.72 6.13 40.33
N HIS A 232 10.65 6.95 40.82
CA HIS A 232 11.15 6.83 42.17
C HIS A 232 10.60 7.97 43.04
N GLU A 233 9.77 7.62 44.03
CA GLU A 233 9.35 8.58 45.07
C GLU A 233 10.56 9.02 45.89
N GLN A 234 10.88 10.31 45.87
CA GLN A 234 11.97 10.83 46.68
C GLN A 234 11.51 11.02 48.13
N LYS A 235 12.11 10.28 49.05
CA LYS A 235 12.03 10.56 50.49
C LYS A 235 13.26 11.38 50.88
N LEU A 236 13.03 12.52 51.53
CA LEU A 236 14.12 13.32 52.13
C LEU A 236 15.00 12.42 53.01
N HIS A 237 16.32 12.56 52.87
CA HIS A 237 17.26 11.86 53.74
C HIS A 237 17.01 12.26 55.20
N SER A 238 17.04 11.30 56.13
CA SER A 238 16.65 11.47 57.54
C SER A 238 17.43 12.56 58.30
N VAL A 239 18.58 12.97 57.79
CA VAL A 239 19.38 14.08 58.33
C VAL A 239 18.70 15.43 58.09
N PHE A 240 17.96 15.61 56.99
CA PHE A 240 17.28 16.87 56.68
C PHE A 240 15.93 17.01 57.39
N SER A 241 15.35 15.93 57.93
CA SER A 241 14.17 16.03 58.80
C SER A 241 14.44 16.74 60.12
N GLN A 242 15.70 16.98 60.48
CA GLN A 242 16.08 17.70 61.70
C GLN A 242 16.22 19.23 61.53
N LEU A 243 16.11 19.75 60.29
CA LEU A 243 16.43 21.14 59.97
C LEU A 243 15.22 22.09 59.74
N GLY A 244 13.98 21.67 60.00
CA GLY A 244 12.87 22.64 59.90
C GLY A 244 11.49 22.19 60.41
N HIS A 245 10.86 23.04 61.22
CA HIS A 245 9.44 23.00 61.62
C HIS A 245 8.50 23.54 60.52
N GLY A 246 8.59 22.99 59.31
CA GLY A 246 7.66 23.26 58.21
C GLY A 246 7.21 21.95 57.59
N SER A 247 5.91 21.80 57.29
CA SER A 247 5.36 20.61 56.63
C SER A 247 6.21 20.22 55.43
N ALA A 248 6.84 19.05 55.50
CA ALA A 248 7.64 18.50 54.41
C ALA A 248 6.73 18.33 53.18
N GLY A 249 6.86 19.24 52.22
CA GLY A 249 6.22 19.10 50.92
C GLY A 249 6.77 17.84 50.24
N THR A 250 5.89 17.02 49.70
CA THR A 250 6.25 15.85 48.90
C THR A 250 7.16 16.31 47.74
N LEU A 251 8.38 15.79 47.68
CA LEU A 251 9.28 16.07 46.55
C LEU A 251 8.71 15.41 45.28
N PRO A 252 8.86 16.03 44.09
CA PRO A 252 8.45 15.42 42.83
C PRO A 252 9.20 14.09 42.62
N SER A 253 8.52 13.07 42.11
CA SER A 253 9.14 11.82 41.71
C SER A 253 10.17 12.09 40.60
N LEU A 254 11.36 11.51 40.73
CA LEU A 254 12.36 11.56 39.67
C LEU A 254 12.38 10.20 38.96
N GLY A 255 12.36 10.22 37.63
CA GLY A 255 12.52 9.01 36.84
C GLY A 255 13.93 8.45 37.01
N ARG A 256 14.05 7.14 37.21
CA ARG A 256 15.32 6.40 37.19
C ARG A 256 15.27 5.32 36.12
N LEU A 257 16.38 5.15 35.40
CA LEU A 257 16.57 4.00 34.53
C LEU A 257 17.06 2.82 35.38
N HIS A 258 16.27 1.76 35.43
CA HIS A 258 16.58 0.51 36.12
C HIS A 258 17.07 -0.52 35.10
N LYS A 259 18.30 -1.01 35.29
CA LYS A 259 18.89 -2.05 34.46
C LYS A 259 18.23 -3.41 34.74
N LEU A 260 17.70 -4.05 33.72
CA LEU A 260 17.20 -5.42 33.76
C LEU A 260 18.32 -6.42 33.46
N GLU A 261 18.04 -7.71 33.63
CA GLU A 261 19.00 -8.78 33.35
C GLU A 261 19.52 -8.70 31.89
N PRO A 262 20.86 -8.69 31.71
CA PRO A 262 21.48 -8.61 30.40
C PRO A 262 21.38 -9.93 29.64
N LEU A 263 21.33 -9.85 28.31
CA LEU A 263 21.42 -11.00 27.42
C LEU A 263 22.82 -11.03 26.78
N ILE A 264 23.52 -12.15 26.93
CA ILE A 264 24.85 -12.39 26.33
C ILE A 264 24.68 -13.35 25.17
N LEU A 265 25.19 -12.98 23.99
CA LEU A 265 25.09 -13.76 22.76
C LEU A 265 26.49 -13.97 22.17
N PRO A 266 26.88 -15.22 21.82
CA PRO A 266 28.18 -15.53 21.22
C PRO A 266 28.20 -15.23 19.70
N LYS A 267 27.66 -14.06 19.32
CA LYS A 267 27.56 -13.57 17.94
C LYS A 267 27.55 -12.04 17.96
N ILE A 268 28.04 -11.41 16.89
CA ILE A 268 28.01 -9.96 16.74
C ILE A 268 26.67 -9.52 16.16
N ILE A 269 25.95 -8.68 16.89
CA ILE A 269 24.73 -8.03 16.40
C ILE A 269 25.13 -6.86 15.49
N VAL A 270 24.67 -6.89 14.24
CA VAL A 270 24.86 -5.80 13.26
C VAL A 270 23.61 -4.94 13.07
N SER A 271 22.44 -5.45 13.44
CA SER A 271 21.20 -4.69 13.42
C SER A 271 20.18 -5.20 14.45
N VAL A 272 19.35 -4.27 14.95
CA VAL A 272 18.23 -4.55 15.85
C VAL A 272 16.96 -4.01 15.20
N HIS A 273 15.95 -4.86 15.06
CA HIS A 273 14.64 -4.46 14.55
C HIS A 273 13.53 -4.81 15.53
N VAL A 274 12.51 -3.98 15.58
CA VAL A 274 11.32 -4.20 16.40
C VAL A 274 10.15 -4.56 15.48
N VAL A 275 9.54 -5.72 15.71
CA VAL A 275 8.44 -6.26 14.89
C VAL A 275 7.20 -6.53 15.75
N GLU A 276 6.07 -6.89 15.12
CA GLU A 276 4.80 -7.17 15.80
C GLU A 276 4.33 -6.06 16.76
N LEU A 277 4.30 -4.81 16.29
CA LEU A 277 3.90 -3.63 17.08
C LEU A 277 4.71 -3.44 18.37
N GLY A 278 5.99 -3.82 18.39
CA GLY A 278 6.80 -3.62 19.59
C GLY A 278 6.96 -4.84 20.48
N ASN A 279 6.26 -5.94 20.20
CA ASN A 279 6.25 -7.10 21.11
C ASN A 279 7.45 -8.04 20.90
N VAL A 280 8.04 -8.05 19.71
CA VAL A 280 9.14 -8.95 19.35
C VAL A 280 10.33 -8.14 18.87
N ILE A 281 11.52 -8.51 19.34
CA ILE A 281 12.80 -7.96 18.92
C ILE A 281 13.46 -8.97 17.99
N CYS A 282 13.96 -8.51 16.86
CA CYS A 282 14.74 -9.28 15.91
C CYS A 282 16.19 -8.79 15.96
N PHE A 283 17.10 -9.69 16.33
CA PHE A 283 18.53 -9.49 16.23
C PHE A 283 19.03 -10.07 14.91
N VAL A 284 19.80 -9.25 14.18
CA VAL A 284 20.51 -9.68 12.97
C VAL A 284 21.99 -9.75 13.28
N PHE A 285 22.59 -10.90 12.99
CA PHE A 285 23.98 -11.16 13.29
C PHE A 285 24.88 -10.96 12.08
N SER A 286 26.18 -10.76 12.32
CA SER A 286 27.19 -10.52 11.28
C SER A 286 27.33 -11.66 10.27
N ASP A 287 26.88 -12.88 10.60
CA ASP A 287 26.82 -14.05 9.71
C ASP A 287 25.55 -14.08 8.83
N GLY A 288 24.66 -13.09 8.97
CA GLY A 288 23.38 -13.00 8.27
C GLY A 288 22.25 -13.78 8.93
N THR A 289 22.49 -14.47 10.06
CA THR A 289 21.44 -15.17 10.79
C THR A 289 20.56 -14.23 11.61
N LEU A 290 19.34 -14.69 11.92
CA LEU A 290 18.33 -13.92 12.64
C LEU A 290 17.91 -14.66 13.91
N GLN A 291 17.68 -13.93 14.99
CA GLN A 291 17.05 -14.47 16.19
C GLN A 291 15.94 -13.52 16.68
N TYR A 292 14.77 -14.09 16.94
CA TYR A 292 13.61 -13.35 17.43
C TYR A 292 13.42 -13.61 18.92
N ARG A 293 13.18 -12.56 19.70
CA ARG A 293 12.99 -12.65 21.15
C ARG A 293 11.82 -11.80 21.62
N ASP A 294 11.14 -12.28 22.65
CA ASP A 294 10.11 -11.51 23.35
C ASP A 294 10.72 -10.27 24.00
N ARG A 295 10.08 -9.11 23.83
CA ARG A 295 10.59 -7.82 24.29
C ARG A 295 10.83 -7.75 25.80
N HIS A 296 9.98 -8.41 26.60
CA HIS A 296 9.96 -8.28 28.05
C HIS A 296 10.73 -9.38 28.78
N THR A 297 10.81 -10.58 28.21
CA THR A 297 11.49 -11.72 28.83
C THR A 297 12.83 -12.06 28.17
N PHE A 298 13.09 -11.55 26.97
CA PHE A 298 14.18 -12.01 26.10
C PHE A 298 14.14 -13.50 25.77
N ALA A 299 13.03 -14.21 26.04
CA ALA A 299 12.86 -15.59 25.59
C ALA A 299 12.84 -15.63 24.06
N GLU A 300 13.51 -16.62 23.48
CA GLU A 300 13.49 -16.83 22.03
C GLU A 300 12.09 -17.25 21.56
N VAL A 301 11.64 -16.66 20.44
CA VAL A 301 10.34 -16.93 19.82
C VAL A 301 10.53 -17.47 18.41
N TYR A 302 9.53 -18.21 17.92
CA TYR A 302 9.58 -18.96 16.64
C TYR A 302 10.66 -20.05 16.56
N THR A 303 10.97 -20.70 17.67
CA THR A 303 11.85 -21.88 17.69
C THR A 303 11.22 -23.12 17.01
N GLY A 304 9.94 -23.04 16.64
CA GLY A 304 9.21 -24.06 15.89
C GLY A 304 7.91 -23.51 15.30
N VAL A 305 7.22 -24.35 14.53
CA VAL A 305 5.95 -24.01 13.88
C VAL A 305 4.80 -24.11 14.89
N ASP A 306 4.00 -23.04 15.02
CA ASP A 306 2.77 -23.02 15.82
C ASP A 306 1.55 -22.73 14.93
N LEU A 307 0.88 -23.80 14.51
CA LEU A 307 -0.33 -23.71 13.68
C LEU A 307 -1.56 -23.25 14.46
N ASN A 308 -1.53 -23.21 15.79
CA ASN A 308 -2.67 -22.80 16.61
C ASN A 308 -2.69 -21.29 16.89
N ASN A 309 -1.52 -20.64 16.84
CA ASN A 309 -1.36 -19.22 17.16
C ASN A 309 -0.37 -18.54 16.21
N ILE A 310 -0.86 -18.14 15.05
CA ILE A 310 -0.04 -17.55 13.99
C ILE A 310 0.05 -16.04 14.21
N ARG A 311 1.28 -15.52 14.27
CA ARG A 311 1.55 -14.09 14.41
C ARG A 311 2.28 -13.47 13.23
N SER A 312 3.11 -14.28 12.57
CA SER A 312 3.94 -13.88 11.44
C SER A 312 4.16 -15.06 10.49
N PRO A 313 4.64 -14.82 9.25
CA PRO A 313 5.10 -15.89 8.36
C PRO A 313 6.11 -16.83 9.03
N ILE A 314 7.07 -16.29 9.80
CA ILE A 314 8.10 -17.10 10.46
C ILE A 314 7.48 -18.10 11.43
N GLY A 315 6.50 -17.68 12.23
CA GLY A 315 5.78 -18.58 13.15
C GLY A 315 4.96 -19.68 12.46
N ALA A 316 4.64 -19.53 11.17
CA ALA A 316 3.95 -20.53 10.36
C ALA A 316 4.90 -21.51 9.64
N GLY A 317 6.22 -21.32 9.76
CA GLY A 317 7.24 -22.20 9.18
C GLY A 317 8.03 -21.63 8.00
N PHE A 318 7.89 -20.33 7.69
CA PHE A 318 8.81 -19.65 6.79
C PHE A 318 10.16 -19.41 7.47
N HIS A 319 11.27 -19.57 6.76
CA HIS A 319 12.61 -19.32 7.31
C HIS A 319 13.55 -18.74 6.26
N PHE A 320 14.61 -18.09 6.73
CA PHE A 320 15.66 -17.56 5.88
C PHE A 320 16.75 -18.62 5.74
N THR A 321 17.08 -18.98 4.50
CA THR A 321 17.90 -20.16 4.18
C THR A 321 19.39 -19.90 4.04
N GLU A 322 19.78 -18.65 3.77
CA GLU A 322 21.15 -18.36 3.33
C GLU A 322 21.88 -17.52 4.37
N GLU A 323 22.75 -18.19 5.13
CA GLU A 323 23.80 -17.52 5.90
C GLU A 323 24.72 -16.80 4.92
N THR A 324 24.88 -15.51 5.12
CA THR A 324 25.75 -14.68 4.28
C THR A 324 26.23 -13.54 5.15
N PRO A 325 27.55 -13.43 5.36
CA PRO A 325 28.10 -12.35 6.14
C PRO A 325 27.58 -10.99 5.67
N CYS A 326 27.21 -10.15 6.63
CA CYS A 326 26.62 -8.85 6.35
C CYS A 326 27.17 -7.77 7.26
N LEU A 327 27.40 -6.60 6.67
CA LEU A 327 27.86 -5.39 7.35
C LEU A 327 26.68 -4.62 7.94
N GLN A 328 25.54 -4.62 7.25
CA GLN A 328 24.34 -3.93 7.66
C GLN A 328 23.11 -4.56 7.02
N THR A 329 21.97 -4.50 7.71
CA THR A 329 20.69 -5.00 7.20
C THR A 329 19.56 -4.00 7.44
N VAL A 330 18.53 -4.06 6.59
CA VAL A 330 17.28 -3.33 6.80
C VAL A 330 16.09 -4.21 6.43
N PHE A 331 15.14 -4.35 7.34
CA PHE A 331 13.89 -5.05 7.08
C PHE A 331 12.94 -4.20 6.24
N SER A 332 12.13 -4.87 5.42
CA SER A 332 10.99 -4.24 4.79
C SER A 332 9.96 -3.77 5.84
N PRO A 333 9.10 -2.77 5.52
CA PRO A 333 8.11 -2.27 6.48
C PRO A 333 7.11 -3.32 7.00
N THR A 334 6.96 -4.45 6.30
CA THR A 334 6.08 -5.56 6.71
C THR A 334 6.83 -6.64 7.51
N ALA A 335 8.15 -6.49 7.66
CA ALA A 335 9.08 -7.46 8.21
C ALA A 335 9.07 -8.85 7.52
N CYS A 336 8.49 -8.95 6.32
CA CYS A 336 8.42 -10.20 5.57
C CYS A 336 9.68 -10.50 4.74
N SER A 337 10.57 -9.52 4.58
CA SER A 337 11.87 -9.70 3.93
C SER A 337 12.87 -8.66 4.46
N PHE A 338 14.15 -8.83 4.16
CA PHE A 338 15.16 -7.83 4.47
C PHE A 338 16.19 -7.73 3.35
N VAL A 339 16.90 -6.62 3.33
CA VAL A 339 18.03 -6.39 2.43
C VAL A 339 19.28 -6.27 3.29
N GLN A 340 20.39 -6.83 2.80
CA GLN A 340 21.69 -6.74 3.46
C GLN A 340 22.77 -6.25 2.52
N ILE A 341 23.75 -5.55 3.09
CA ILE A 341 25.01 -5.20 2.45
C ILE A 341 26.02 -6.28 2.86
N CYS A 342 26.52 -7.03 1.88
CA CYS A 342 27.52 -8.08 2.07
C CYS A 342 28.93 -7.48 2.18
N GLU A 343 29.92 -8.28 2.61
CA GLU A 343 31.32 -7.85 2.73
C GLU A 343 31.96 -7.44 1.38
N ASP A 344 31.38 -7.86 0.26
CA ASP A 344 31.81 -7.51 -1.10
C ASP A 344 31.09 -6.27 -1.68
N ASP A 345 30.48 -5.46 -0.80
CA ASP A 345 29.64 -4.29 -1.12
C ASP A 345 28.40 -4.59 -1.97
N LYS A 346 28.08 -5.88 -2.21
CA LYS A 346 26.85 -6.23 -2.92
C LYS A 346 25.65 -6.14 -2.00
N VAL A 347 24.54 -5.71 -2.60
CA VAL A 347 23.23 -5.67 -1.94
C VAL A 347 22.50 -6.96 -2.26
N LYS A 348 22.15 -7.73 -1.23
CA LYS A 348 21.37 -8.97 -1.35
C LYS A 348 20.00 -8.78 -0.73
N TRP A 349 18.96 -9.16 -1.47
CA TRP A 349 17.60 -9.26 -0.94
C TRP A 349 17.36 -10.68 -0.43
N ASN A 350 16.96 -10.79 0.83
CA ASN A 350 16.62 -12.04 1.48
C ASN A 350 15.10 -12.11 1.68
N CYS A 351 14.48 -13.09 1.01
CA CYS A 351 13.07 -13.42 1.14
C CYS A 351 12.97 -14.82 1.76
N PRO A 352 12.22 -15.00 2.86
CA PRO A 352 12.14 -16.31 3.50
C PRO A 352 11.41 -17.31 2.60
N THR A 353 11.79 -18.57 2.71
CA THR A 353 11.23 -19.68 1.93
C THR A 353 10.50 -20.66 2.85
N TYR A 354 9.69 -21.53 2.26
CA TYR A 354 8.97 -22.55 3.00
C TYR A 354 9.56 -23.93 2.65
N SER A 355 10.23 -24.60 3.60
CA SER A 355 10.97 -25.86 3.29
C SER A 355 10.10 -26.98 2.69
N SER A 356 8.81 -26.99 3.01
CA SER A 356 7.90 -28.10 2.70
C SER A 356 6.80 -27.69 1.74
N GLU A 357 7.10 -26.90 0.70
CA GLU A 357 6.10 -26.51 -0.32
C GLU A 357 5.37 -27.73 -0.91
N ASP A 358 6.03 -28.88 -1.01
CA ASP A 358 5.46 -30.15 -1.49
C ASP A 358 4.50 -30.85 -0.53
N ALA A 359 4.59 -30.55 0.77
CA ALA A 359 3.69 -31.12 1.77
C ALA A 359 2.40 -30.31 1.95
N VAL A 360 2.32 -29.09 1.39
CA VAL A 360 1.15 -28.21 1.53
C VAL A 360 0.02 -28.73 0.63
N GLY A 361 -1.17 -28.91 1.22
CA GLY A 361 -2.36 -29.31 0.49
C GLY A 361 -2.84 -28.25 -0.50
N SER A 362 -3.97 -28.48 -1.18
CA SER A 362 -4.47 -27.58 -2.23
C SER A 362 -5.74 -26.82 -1.85
N SER A 363 -6.16 -26.87 -0.58
CA SER A 363 -7.43 -26.27 -0.16
C SER A 363 -7.41 -25.80 1.29
N PRO A 364 -8.29 -24.86 1.68
CA PRO A 364 -8.40 -24.35 3.05
C PRO A 364 -8.75 -25.39 4.12
N GLN A 365 -9.10 -26.62 3.74
CA GLN A 365 -9.31 -27.73 4.67
C GLN A 365 -8.00 -28.35 5.15
N ASP A 366 -6.91 -28.17 4.39
CA ASP A 366 -5.57 -28.57 4.80
C ASP A 366 -5.02 -27.58 5.84
N GLU A 367 -4.43 -28.13 6.89
CA GLU A 367 -3.99 -27.34 8.03
C GLU A 367 -2.83 -26.40 7.68
N LEU A 368 -1.87 -26.87 6.88
CA LEU A 368 -0.72 -26.09 6.45
C LEU A 368 -1.13 -25.02 5.44
N TYR A 369 -1.98 -25.36 4.48
CA TYR A 369 -2.52 -24.41 3.50
C TYR A 369 -3.25 -23.25 4.19
N SER A 370 -4.15 -23.57 5.14
CA SER A 370 -4.89 -22.56 5.92
C SER A 370 -3.94 -21.70 6.76
N ALA A 371 -2.94 -22.32 7.41
CA ALA A 371 -1.94 -21.59 8.17
C ALA A 371 -1.12 -20.62 7.31
N ILE A 372 -0.70 -21.02 6.10
CA ILE A 372 0.04 -20.17 5.17
C ILE A 372 -0.81 -18.98 4.72
N LEU A 373 -2.07 -19.22 4.34
CA LEU A 373 -2.99 -18.13 3.98
C LEU A 373 -3.15 -17.12 5.11
N THR A 374 -3.36 -17.61 6.34
CA THR A 374 -3.46 -16.76 7.53
C THR A 374 -2.17 -15.99 7.80
N ALA A 375 -1.01 -16.64 7.72
CA ALA A 375 0.29 -16.03 7.98
C ALA A 375 0.63 -14.91 7.00
N LEU A 376 0.20 -15.02 5.74
CA LEU A 376 0.34 -13.96 4.74
C LEU A 376 -0.75 -12.88 4.87
N THR A 377 -1.95 -13.24 5.33
CA THR A 377 -3.08 -12.31 5.51
C THR A 377 -2.82 -11.29 6.63
N ILE A 378 -2.16 -11.69 7.72
CA ILE A 378 -1.83 -10.81 8.86
C ILE A 378 -1.04 -9.57 8.38
N PRO A 379 0.18 -9.69 7.82
CA PRO A 379 0.94 -8.52 7.38
C PRO A 379 0.25 -7.78 6.22
N LEU A 380 -0.46 -8.49 5.34
CA LEU A 380 -1.17 -7.89 4.21
C LEU A 380 -2.32 -6.99 4.65
N SER A 381 -3.02 -7.38 5.72
CA SER A 381 -4.12 -6.60 6.28
C SER A 381 -3.64 -5.24 6.80
N SER A 382 -2.49 -5.22 7.49
CA SER A 382 -1.81 -4.00 7.94
C SER A 382 -1.35 -3.15 6.76
N ALA A 383 -0.68 -3.75 5.76
CA ALA A 383 -0.28 -3.04 4.54
C ALA A 383 -1.49 -2.40 3.82
N THR A 384 -2.62 -3.11 3.76
CA THR A 384 -3.86 -2.64 3.14
C THR A 384 -4.49 -1.47 3.89
N ILE A 385 -4.53 -1.51 5.23
CA ILE A 385 -5.10 -0.43 6.05
C ILE A 385 -4.23 0.84 5.96
N TYR A 386 -2.92 0.69 6.01
CA TYR A 386 -2.00 1.82 6.06
C TYR A 386 -1.56 2.34 4.69
N GLY A 387 -2.00 1.70 3.59
CA GLY A 387 -1.54 2.04 2.24
C GLY A 387 -0.05 1.74 2.01
N GLY A 388 0.45 0.75 2.76
CA GLY A 388 1.85 0.32 2.78
C GLY A 388 2.26 -0.49 1.56
N TYR A 389 3.52 -0.92 1.58
CA TYR A 389 4.10 -1.80 0.58
C TYR A 389 3.68 -3.25 0.85
N LEU A 390 3.54 -4.05 -0.20
CA LEU A 390 3.10 -5.44 -0.10
C LEU A 390 3.84 -6.38 -1.07
N ASP A 391 4.87 -5.89 -1.77
CA ASP A 391 5.60 -6.66 -2.79
C ASP A 391 6.38 -7.84 -2.19
N ASP A 392 6.92 -7.67 -0.99
CA ASP A 392 7.55 -8.71 -0.20
C ASP A 392 6.57 -9.80 0.23
N ILE A 393 5.36 -9.43 0.67
CA ILE A 393 4.30 -10.39 1.01
C ILE A 393 3.84 -11.15 -0.25
N LEU A 394 3.68 -10.45 -1.38
CA LEU A 394 3.33 -11.09 -2.64
C LEU A 394 4.41 -12.06 -3.12
N ALA A 395 5.69 -11.75 -2.90
CA ALA A 395 6.80 -12.64 -3.22
C ALA A 395 6.69 -13.96 -2.43
N LEU A 396 6.33 -13.90 -1.14
CA LEU A 396 6.07 -15.09 -0.32
C LEU A 396 4.88 -15.92 -0.79
N GLY A 397 3.81 -15.27 -1.25
CA GLY A 397 2.62 -15.96 -1.76
C GLY A 397 2.78 -16.53 -3.18
N ARG A 398 3.79 -16.09 -3.93
CA ARG A 398 3.96 -16.41 -5.35
C ARG A 398 4.17 -17.92 -5.62
N PRO A 399 5.03 -18.65 -4.90
CA PRO A 399 5.19 -20.10 -5.12
C PRO A 399 3.87 -20.86 -5.00
N PHE A 400 3.07 -20.55 -3.98
CA PHE A 400 1.77 -21.16 -3.76
C PHE A 400 0.74 -20.78 -4.83
N GLY A 401 0.76 -19.54 -5.32
CA GLY A 401 -0.09 -19.08 -6.42
C GLY A 401 0.24 -19.75 -7.76
N LEU A 402 1.51 -20.10 -8.01
CA LEU A 402 1.92 -20.87 -9.19
C LEU A 402 1.52 -22.34 -9.08
N LYS A 403 1.53 -22.90 -7.86
CA LYS A 403 1.23 -24.31 -7.60
C LYS A 403 -0.26 -24.62 -7.51
N HIS A 404 -1.05 -23.74 -6.88
CA HIS A 404 -2.46 -23.97 -6.59
C HIS A 404 -3.34 -22.91 -7.25
N GLU A 405 -4.15 -23.33 -8.23
CA GLU A 405 -4.96 -22.43 -9.06
C GLU A 405 -5.93 -21.53 -8.25
N ASN A 406 -6.44 -22.03 -7.11
CA ASN A 406 -7.40 -21.30 -6.28
C ASN A 406 -6.74 -20.47 -5.16
N PHE A 407 -5.42 -20.52 -4.98
CA PHE A 407 -4.73 -19.87 -3.86
C PHE A 407 -5.01 -18.37 -3.79
N ALA A 408 -4.91 -17.66 -4.92
CA ALA A 408 -5.21 -16.23 -4.98
C ALA A 408 -6.67 -15.92 -4.57
N ALA A 409 -7.61 -16.79 -4.95
CA ALA A 409 -9.03 -16.61 -4.65
C ALA A 409 -9.34 -16.88 -3.17
N ASP A 410 -8.74 -17.91 -2.59
CA ASP A 410 -8.90 -18.23 -1.18
C ASP A 410 -8.27 -17.14 -0.31
N TRP A 411 -7.07 -16.68 -0.68
CA TRP A 411 -6.37 -15.60 0.04
C TRP A 411 -7.14 -14.28 0.03
N ILE A 412 -7.71 -13.90 -1.11
CA ILE A 412 -8.56 -12.70 -1.20
C ILE A 412 -9.84 -12.87 -0.39
N THR A 413 -10.43 -14.07 -0.37
CA THR A 413 -11.63 -14.33 0.42
C THR A 413 -11.35 -14.07 1.90
N GLU A 414 -10.23 -14.59 2.42
CA GLU A 414 -9.82 -14.41 3.80
C GLU A 414 -9.48 -12.94 4.13
N LEU A 415 -8.66 -12.29 3.29
CA LEU A 415 -8.33 -10.87 3.43
C LEU A 415 -9.59 -10.01 3.45
N ALA A 416 -10.52 -10.26 2.53
CA ALA A 416 -11.70 -9.44 2.37
C ALA A 416 -12.68 -9.55 3.55
N GLN A 417 -12.77 -10.74 4.15
CA GLN A 417 -13.50 -10.93 5.40
C GLN A 417 -12.84 -10.17 6.55
N LEU A 418 -11.51 -10.21 6.65
CA LEU A 418 -10.75 -9.55 7.72
C LEU A 418 -10.86 -8.03 7.66
N VAL A 419 -10.53 -7.43 6.51
CA VAL A 419 -10.50 -5.96 6.35
C VAL A 419 -11.83 -5.38 5.90
N LYS A 420 -12.87 -6.20 5.72
CA LYS A 420 -14.23 -5.83 5.28
C LYS A 420 -14.21 -5.03 3.99
N VAL A 421 -13.83 -5.69 2.90
CA VAL A 421 -13.82 -5.08 1.57
C VAL A 421 -15.25 -4.95 1.06
N GLN A 422 -15.64 -3.75 0.63
CA GLN A 422 -16.91 -3.55 -0.05
C GLN A 422 -16.82 -4.12 -1.47
N MET A 423 -17.46 -5.28 -1.68
CA MET A 423 -17.52 -5.95 -2.99
C MET A 423 -18.78 -5.61 -3.78
N ASP A 424 -19.87 -5.23 -3.10
CA ASP A 424 -21.13 -4.86 -3.76
C ASP A 424 -21.17 -3.38 -4.18
N TRP A 425 -21.38 -3.19 -5.48
CA TRP A 425 -21.56 -1.92 -6.18
C TRP A 425 -22.78 -1.98 -7.12
N SER A 426 -23.70 -2.91 -6.87
CA SER A 426 -24.87 -3.16 -7.73
C SER A 426 -25.95 -2.07 -7.62
N SER A 427 -25.97 -1.31 -6.52
CA SER A 427 -26.97 -0.27 -6.27
C SER A 427 -26.68 1.04 -7.02
N GLU A 428 -27.73 1.68 -7.54
CA GLU A 428 -27.62 3.00 -8.20
C GLU A 428 -27.23 4.13 -7.23
N SER A 429 -27.45 3.92 -5.93
CA SER A 429 -27.08 4.86 -4.86
C SER A 429 -25.62 4.74 -4.42
N ALA A 430 -24.88 3.73 -4.91
CA ALA A 430 -23.47 3.58 -4.60
C ALA A 430 -22.68 4.78 -5.13
N ASP A 431 -21.90 5.41 -4.25
CA ASP A 431 -21.05 6.54 -4.61
C ASP A 431 -19.93 6.09 -5.54
N LYS A 432 -20.02 6.47 -6.81
CA LYS A 432 -19.07 6.10 -7.87
C LYS A 432 -17.66 6.59 -7.58
N ASP A 433 -17.51 7.73 -6.90
CA ASP A 433 -16.20 8.24 -6.49
C ASP A 433 -15.59 7.33 -5.42
N SER A 434 -16.42 6.74 -4.56
CA SER A 434 -15.97 5.81 -3.54
C SER A 434 -15.49 4.47 -4.11
N LEU A 435 -16.06 4.00 -5.24
CA LEU A 435 -15.58 2.83 -5.96
C LEU A 435 -14.17 3.06 -6.50
N ILE A 436 -13.97 4.17 -7.22
CA ILE A 436 -12.65 4.52 -7.77
C ILE A 436 -11.62 4.63 -6.65
N ARG A 437 -11.99 5.19 -5.49
CA ARG A 437 -11.09 5.38 -4.34
C ARG A 437 -11.03 4.17 -3.38
N ASN A 438 -11.61 3.03 -3.75
CA ASN A 438 -11.58 1.82 -2.92
C ASN A 438 -10.23 1.10 -3.02
N GLU A 439 -9.28 1.52 -2.18
CA GLU A 439 -7.94 0.95 -2.11
C GLU A 439 -7.94 -0.54 -1.72
N LYS A 440 -8.92 -1.01 -0.92
CA LYS A 440 -8.95 -2.41 -0.50
C LYS A 440 -9.35 -3.34 -1.65
N LEU A 441 -10.30 -2.89 -2.49
CA LEU A 441 -10.66 -3.59 -3.72
C LEU A 441 -9.48 -3.57 -4.72
N HIS A 442 -8.75 -2.45 -4.81
CA HIS A 442 -7.53 -2.33 -5.60
C HIS A 442 -6.45 -3.34 -5.18
N VAL A 443 -6.28 -3.59 -3.89
CA VAL A 443 -5.39 -4.65 -3.38
C VAL A 443 -5.87 -6.04 -3.82
N CYS A 444 -7.18 -6.31 -3.82
CA CYS A 444 -7.71 -7.61 -4.30
C CYS A 444 -7.36 -7.85 -5.78
N PHE A 445 -7.58 -6.84 -6.64
CA PHE A 445 -7.16 -6.94 -8.05
C PHE A 445 -5.64 -7.06 -8.20
N THR A 446 -4.87 -6.39 -7.37
CA THR A 446 -3.40 -6.48 -7.36
C THR A 446 -2.92 -7.92 -7.12
N ILE A 447 -3.51 -8.62 -6.13
CA ILE A 447 -3.17 -10.01 -5.81
C ILE A 447 -3.49 -10.93 -7.00
N LEU A 448 -4.71 -10.83 -7.54
CA LEU A 448 -5.12 -11.61 -8.72
C LEU A 448 -4.19 -11.36 -9.91
N TYR A 449 -3.82 -10.10 -10.14
CA TYR A 449 -2.97 -9.72 -11.25
C TYR A 449 -1.57 -10.31 -11.10
N HIS A 450 -0.91 -10.09 -9.95
CA HIS A 450 0.46 -10.50 -9.73
C HIS A 450 0.64 -12.03 -9.67
N LEU A 451 -0.25 -12.75 -8.97
CA LEU A 451 -0.11 -14.20 -8.81
C LEU A 451 -0.37 -14.98 -10.11
N GLY A 452 -1.19 -14.43 -11.01
CA GLY A 452 -1.40 -15.01 -12.34
C GLY A 452 -0.58 -14.35 -13.47
N PHE A 453 0.40 -13.51 -13.12
CA PHE A 453 1.33 -12.92 -14.07
C PHE A 453 2.59 -13.79 -14.18
N HIS A 454 2.80 -14.36 -15.37
CA HIS A 454 3.91 -15.28 -15.66
C HIS A 454 5.05 -14.65 -16.48
N GLY A 455 5.00 -13.32 -16.68
CA GLY A 455 5.92 -12.57 -17.53
C GLY A 455 5.20 -11.87 -18.68
N GLU A 456 5.84 -10.84 -19.26
CA GLU A 456 5.25 -9.97 -20.30
C GLU A 456 4.81 -10.74 -21.54
N TYR A 457 5.65 -11.70 -21.96
CA TYR A 457 5.43 -12.51 -23.16
C TYR A 457 4.97 -13.93 -22.83
N GLN A 458 4.28 -14.10 -21.70
CA GLN A 458 3.68 -15.36 -21.30
C GLN A 458 2.16 -15.21 -21.12
N PRO A 459 1.36 -16.24 -21.45
CA PRO A 459 -0.08 -16.19 -21.25
C PRO A 459 -0.39 -15.98 -19.76
N ARG A 460 -1.25 -15.00 -19.45
CA ARG A 460 -1.74 -14.74 -18.10
C ARG A 460 -2.83 -15.74 -17.70
N SER A 461 -3.05 -15.92 -16.39
CA SER A 461 -4.20 -16.66 -15.89
C SER A 461 -5.51 -15.88 -16.13
N PHE A 462 -6.66 -16.57 -16.10
CA PHE A 462 -7.97 -15.94 -16.23
C PHE A 462 -8.17 -14.77 -15.25
N ASN A 463 -7.88 -14.99 -13.97
CA ASN A 463 -8.04 -13.98 -12.93
C ASN A 463 -7.05 -12.82 -13.10
N SER A 464 -5.83 -13.09 -13.57
CA SER A 464 -4.84 -12.05 -13.84
C SER A 464 -5.28 -11.14 -14.99
N LYS A 465 -5.84 -11.70 -16.06
CA LYS A 465 -6.43 -10.94 -17.16
C LYS A 465 -7.60 -10.07 -16.72
N PHE A 466 -8.53 -10.66 -15.98
CA PHE A 466 -9.67 -9.94 -15.41
C PHE A 466 -9.20 -8.74 -14.57
N ALA A 467 -8.25 -8.98 -13.67
CA ALA A 467 -7.71 -7.95 -12.80
C ALA A 467 -6.90 -6.90 -13.56
N MET A 468 -6.10 -7.29 -14.56
CA MET A 468 -5.34 -6.37 -15.40
C MET A 468 -6.27 -5.35 -16.08
N LEU A 469 -7.37 -5.81 -16.70
CA LEU A 469 -8.35 -4.93 -17.31
C LEU A 469 -9.03 -4.05 -16.27
N ALA A 470 -9.48 -4.61 -15.14
CA ALA A 470 -10.10 -3.84 -14.05
C ALA A 470 -9.20 -2.72 -13.50
N LEU A 471 -7.91 -3.02 -13.27
CA LEU A 471 -6.91 -2.06 -12.81
C LEU A 471 -6.68 -0.94 -13.82
N ASN A 472 -6.61 -1.28 -15.11
CA ASN A 472 -6.41 -0.30 -16.17
C ASN A 472 -7.65 0.58 -16.40
N ILE A 473 -8.86 0.03 -16.30
CA ILE A 473 -10.10 0.83 -16.34
C ILE A 473 -10.10 1.82 -15.18
N ARG A 474 -9.87 1.34 -13.95
CA ARG A 474 -9.77 2.22 -12.78
C ARG A 474 -8.73 3.32 -12.97
N ASN A 475 -7.57 3.01 -13.53
CA ASN A 475 -6.51 3.98 -13.77
C ASN A 475 -6.94 5.09 -14.74
N CYS A 476 -7.53 4.71 -15.88
CA CYS A 476 -8.04 5.66 -16.86
C CYS A 476 -9.18 6.52 -16.27
N ASP A 477 -10.09 5.92 -15.48
CA ASP A 477 -11.18 6.62 -14.81
C ASP A 477 -10.66 7.69 -13.85
N ILE A 478 -9.58 7.40 -13.09
CA ILE A 478 -8.91 8.36 -12.21
C ILE A 478 -8.33 9.52 -13.02
N LEU A 479 -7.57 9.22 -14.07
CA LEU A 479 -6.90 10.24 -14.89
C LEU A 479 -7.91 11.21 -15.52
N ILE A 480 -8.97 10.67 -16.14
CA ILE A 480 -10.02 11.49 -16.76
C ILE A 480 -10.78 12.30 -15.72
N SER A 481 -11.12 11.70 -14.57
CA SER A 481 -11.86 12.39 -13.51
C SER A 481 -11.05 13.54 -12.90
N VAL A 482 -9.77 13.30 -12.61
CA VAL A 482 -8.88 14.30 -12.00
C VAL A 482 -8.62 15.47 -12.96
N ALA A 483 -8.42 15.18 -14.25
CA ALA A 483 -8.23 16.23 -15.26
C ALA A 483 -9.52 17.05 -15.49
N SER A 484 -10.67 16.37 -15.63
CA SER A 484 -11.95 17.01 -15.98
C SER A 484 -12.62 17.74 -14.80
N TYR A 485 -12.38 17.29 -13.56
CA TYR A 485 -13.04 17.79 -12.35
C TYR A 485 -12.03 18.33 -11.34
N THR A 486 -11.15 19.22 -11.78
CA THR A 486 -10.20 19.92 -10.89
C THR A 486 -10.95 20.60 -9.73
N PRO A 487 -10.53 20.44 -8.46
CA PRO A 487 -11.18 21.06 -7.31
C PRO A 487 -11.30 22.59 -7.46
N ALA A 488 -12.43 23.17 -7.03
CA ALA A 488 -12.73 24.60 -7.25
C ALA A 488 -11.67 25.55 -6.69
N ASN A 489 -11.01 25.17 -5.60
CA ASN A 489 -9.91 25.91 -4.97
C ASN A 489 -8.61 25.93 -5.82
N LEU A 490 -8.45 24.99 -6.75
CA LEU A 490 -7.31 24.93 -7.67
C LEU A 490 -7.64 25.48 -9.06
N LYS A 491 -8.93 25.51 -9.45
CA LYS A 491 -9.37 25.93 -10.80
C LYS A 491 -8.88 27.31 -11.23
N TYR A 492 -8.75 28.27 -10.30
CA TYR A 492 -8.30 29.63 -10.63
C TYR A 492 -6.82 29.72 -10.95
N THR A 493 -6.03 28.73 -10.51
CA THR A 493 -4.57 28.67 -10.68
C THR A 493 -4.14 27.57 -11.65
N LEU A 494 -5.05 26.63 -11.94
CA LEU A 494 -4.75 25.37 -12.60
C LEU A 494 -5.98 24.82 -13.32
N ASN A 495 -5.86 24.60 -14.63
CA ASN A 495 -6.81 23.81 -15.39
C ASN A 495 -6.03 22.83 -16.29
N PRO A 496 -5.96 21.54 -15.94
CA PRO A 496 -5.22 20.55 -16.73
C PRO A 496 -5.66 20.47 -18.19
N MET A 497 -6.93 20.79 -18.49
CA MET A 497 -7.49 20.73 -19.84
C MET A 497 -7.01 21.86 -20.77
N ASP A 498 -6.25 22.83 -20.24
CA ASP A 498 -5.59 23.88 -21.02
C ASP A 498 -4.15 23.48 -21.44
N GLU A 499 -3.69 22.30 -21.05
CA GLU A 499 -2.36 21.79 -21.40
C GLU A 499 -2.45 20.64 -22.43
N PRO A 500 -1.77 20.74 -23.59
CA PRO A 500 -1.89 19.75 -24.67
C PRO A 500 -1.46 18.35 -24.24
N GLU A 501 -0.41 18.23 -23.43
CA GLU A 501 0.09 16.93 -22.95
C GLU A 501 -0.95 16.19 -22.10
N VAL A 502 -1.77 16.91 -21.33
CA VAL A 502 -2.87 16.30 -20.57
C VAL A 502 -3.93 15.80 -21.53
N VAL A 503 -4.33 16.60 -22.51
CA VAL A 503 -5.34 16.21 -23.51
C VAL A 503 -4.87 15.00 -24.33
N GLU A 504 -3.57 14.90 -24.67
CA GLU A 504 -2.99 13.74 -25.33
C GLU A 504 -3.06 12.46 -24.48
N VAL A 505 -2.74 12.56 -23.18
CA VAL A 505 -2.92 11.45 -22.23
C VAL A 505 -4.38 11.00 -22.19
N LEU A 506 -5.33 11.94 -22.13
CA LEU A 506 -6.76 11.60 -22.14
C LEU A 506 -7.21 11.01 -23.48
N ALA A 507 -6.64 11.47 -24.60
CA ALA A 507 -6.90 10.88 -25.91
C ALA A 507 -6.45 9.41 -25.96
N GLY A 508 -5.30 9.09 -25.36
CA GLY A 508 -4.83 7.72 -25.18
C GLY A 508 -5.79 6.88 -24.31
N CYS A 509 -6.22 7.41 -23.16
CA CYS A 509 -7.22 6.75 -22.31
C CYS A 509 -8.52 6.48 -23.06
N ALA A 510 -9.01 7.46 -23.84
CA ALA A 510 -10.20 7.30 -24.66
C ALA A 510 -10.00 6.20 -25.72
N LYS A 511 -8.87 6.19 -26.44
CA LYS A 511 -8.55 5.14 -27.40
C LYS A 511 -8.53 3.75 -26.75
N TRP A 512 -7.87 3.62 -25.60
CA TRP A 512 -7.82 2.38 -24.83
C TRP A 512 -9.22 1.88 -24.44
N TYR A 513 -10.12 2.78 -24.01
CA TYR A 513 -11.51 2.44 -23.72
C TYR A 513 -12.30 1.98 -24.95
N LEU A 514 -12.10 2.63 -26.09
CA LEU A 514 -12.77 2.24 -27.33
C LEU A 514 -12.32 0.85 -27.78
N GLU A 515 -11.03 0.54 -27.68
CA GLU A 515 -10.50 -0.81 -27.93
C GLU A 515 -11.08 -1.82 -26.93
N LEU A 516 -11.17 -1.48 -25.63
CA LEU A 516 -11.78 -2.34 -24.62
C LEU A 516 -13.24 -2.65 -24.94
N ILE A 517 -14.03 -1.64 -25.29
CA ILE A 517 -15.46 -1.82 -25.61
C ILE A 517 -15.64 -2.65 -26.89
N ALA A 518 -14.79 -2.44 -27.89
CA ALA A 518 -14.75 -3.25 -29.10
C ALA A 518 -14.39 -4.71 -28.78
N TYR A 519 -13.33 -4.93 -27.98
CA TYR A 519 -12.94 -6.26 -27.50
C TYR A 519 -14.07 -6.96 -26.73
N LEU A 520 -14.71 -6.29 -25.78
CA LEU A 520 -15.83 -6.85 -25.02
C LEU A 520 -17.00 -7.21 -25.93
N THR A 521 -17.32 -6.35 -26.90
CA THR A 521 -18.36 -6.60 -27.89
C THR A 521 -18.03 -7.82 -28.75
N ASN A 522 -16.80 -7.90 -29.26
CA ASN A 522 -16.33 -9.03 -30.06
C ASN A 522 -16.38 -10.34 -29.25
N ALA A 523 -15.89 -10.33 -28.02
CA ALA A 523 -15.92 -11.50 -27.13
C ALA A 523 -17.34 -11.97 -26.79
N LEU A 524 -18.31 -11.05 -26.63
CA LEU A 524 -19.72 -11.42 -26.45
C LEU A 524 -20.31 -12.06 -27.71
N PHE A 525 -19.91 -11.58 -28.88
CA PHE A 525 -20.34 -12.13 -30.16
C PHE A 525 -19.72 -13.50 -30.45
N ASP A 526 -18.48 -13.72 -30.05
CA ASP A 526 -17.85 -15.03 -30.09
C ASP A 526 -18.61 -16.02 -29.20
N LEU A 527 -18.91 -15.66 -27.95
CA LEU A 527 -19.73 -16.48 -27.04
C LEU A 527 -21.12 -16.76 -27.59
N ARG A 528 -21.76 -15.76 -28.23
CA ARG A 528 -23.06 -15.91 -28.87
C ARG A 528 -23.04 -16.99 -29.96
N ASN A 529 -21.94 -17.12 -30.70
CA ASN A 529 -21.79 -18.07 -31.80
C ASN A 529 -21.24 -19.42 -31.34
N GLU A 530 -20.85 -19.57 -30.07
CA GLU A 530 -20.19 -20.76 -29.55
C GLU A 530 -21.23 -21.80 -29.06
N PRO A 531 -21.30 -22.99 -29.68
CA PRO A 531 -22.33 -23.98 -29.39
C PRO A 531 -22.34 -24.50 -27.95
N THR A 532 -21.17 -24.72 -27.35
CA THR A 532 -21.02 -25.28 -26.00
C THR A 532 -21.60 -24.33 -24.96
N PHE A 533 -21.29 -23.04 -25.10
CA PHE A 533 -21.80 -21.92 -24.31
C PHE A 533 -23.31 -21.82 -24.43
N LEU A 534 -23.84 -21.84 -25.66
CA LEU A 534 -25.28 -21.82 -25.88
C LEU A 534 -25.97 -23.04 -25.26
N GLU A 535 -25.35 -24.21 -25.30
CA GLU A 535 -25.90 -25.41 -24.64
C GLU A 535 -25.96 -25.23 -23.11
N MET A 536 -24.90 -24.68 -22.51
CA MET A 536 -24.85 -24.36 -21.07
C MET A 536 -25.86 -23.29 -20.67
N LEU A 537 -26.12 -22.32 -21.55
CA LEU A 537 -27.06 -21.22 -21.33
C LEU A 537 -28.53 -21.67 -21.51
N ASN A 538 -28.79 -22.60 -22.42
CA ASN A 538 -30.15 -23.11 -22.68
C ASN A 538 -30.54 -24.25 -21.73
N ASN A 539 -29.57 -24.91 -21.09
CA ASN A 539 -29.80 -26.00 -20.16
C ASN A 539 -29.44 -25.60 -18.71
N PRO A 540 -30.43 -25.31 -17.84
CA PRO A 540 -30.18 -24.90 -16.46
C PRO A 540 -29.32 -25.85 -15.64
N ARG A 541 -29.33 -27.16 -15.97
CA ARG A 541 -28.50 -28.16 -15.28
C ARG A 541 -27.02 -28.02 -15.61
N LYS A 542 -26.70 -27.53 -16.81
CA LYS A 542 -25.32 -27.32 -17.27
C LYS A 542 -24.77 -25.95 -16.87
N PHE A 543 -25.63 -25.01 -16.44
CA PHE A 543 -25.25 -23.67 -16.02
C PHE A 543 -24.11 -23.64 -14.99
N ALA A 544 -24.11 -24.57 -14.04
CA ALA A 544 -23.08 -24.66 -12.99
C ALA A 544 -21.65 -24.91 -13.52
N SER A 545 -21.50 -25.27 -14.80
CA SER A 545 -20.19 -25.46 -15.46
C SER A 545 -19.73 -24.23 -16.24
N LEU A 546 -20.56 -23.18 -16.33
CA LEU A 546 -20.30 -22.00 -17.15
C LEU A 546 -18.99 -21.31 -16.77
N ALA A 547 -18.76 -21.03 -15.48
CA ALA A 547 -17.54 -20.34 -15.05
C ALA A 547 -16.28 -21.18 -15.31
N ARG A 548 -16.37 -22.50 -15.15
CA ARG A 548 -15.26 -23.42 -15.48
C ARG A 548 -14.91 -23.37 -16.96
N TYR A 549 -15.92 -23.34 -17.83
CA TYR A 549 -15.73 -23.22 -19.27
C TYR A 549 -15.10 -21.88 -19.65
N LEU A 550 -15.61 -20.76 -19.12
CA LEU A 550 -15.04 -19.44 -19.41
C LEU A 550 -13.60 -19.31 -18.91
N ARG A 551 -13.25 -19.99 -17.81
CA ARG A 551 -11.88 -20.08 -17.31
C ARG A 551 -10.97 -20.89 -18.22
N SER A 552 -11.44 -22.02 -18.77
CA SER A 552 -10.63 -22.82 -19.69
C SER A 552 -10.36 -22.08 -21.00
N GLU A 553 -11.34 -21.33 -21.50
CA GLU A 553 -11.21 -20.46 -22.67
C GLU A 553 -10.51 -19.12 -22.36
N LYS A 554 -10.17 -18.87 -21.08
CA LYS A 554 -9.59 -17.62 -20.58
C LYS A 554 -10.36 -16.35 -20.99
N ASN A 555 -11.65 -16.48 -21.31
CA ASN A 555 -12.51 -15.39 -21.74
C ASN A 555 -13.14 -14.66 -20.54
N VAL A 556 -12.54 -13.51 -20.19
CA VAL A 556 -12.97 -12.70 -19.04
C VAL A 556 -14.12 -11.74 -19.32
N ALA A 557 -14.55 -11.57 -20.58
CA ALA A 557 -15.45 -10.50 -20.99
C ALA A 557 -16.81 -10.57 -20.27
N LEU A 558 -17.42 -11.75 -20.20
CA LEU A 558 -18.70 -11.92 -19.52
C LEU A 558 -18.57 -11.66 -18.01
N HIS A 559 -17.51 -12.15 -17.37
CA HIS A 559 -17.30 -11.93 -15.93
C HIS A 559 -17.07 -10.44 -15.60
N LEU A 560 -16.35 -9.70 -16.45
CA LEU A 560 -16.17 -8.25 -16.30
C LEU A 560 -17.50 -7.49 -16.30
N MET A 561 -18.49 -7.96 -17.06
CA MET A 561 -19.83 -7.36 -17.10
C MET A 561 -20.74 -7.85 -15.97
N LEU A 562 -20.53 -9.07 -15.46
CA LEU A 562 -21.32 -9.64 -14.36
C LEU A 562 -20.92 -9.11 -12.98
N CYS A 563 -19.64 -8.88 -12.73
CA CYS A 563 -19.19 -8.32 -11.46
C CYS A 563 -19.58 -6.83 -11.35
N SER A 564 -20.21 -6.44 -10.25
CA SER A 564 -20.75 -5.09 -10.05
C SER A 564 -19.68 -3.99 -10.08
N SER A 565 -18.48 -4.26 -9.55
CA SER A 565 -17.40 -3.27 -9.49
C SER A 565 -16.89 -2.93 -10.89
N THR A 566 -16.51 -3.95 -11.67
CA THR A 566 -16.03 -3.78 -13.04
C THR A 566 -17.14 -3.32 -13.99
N ARG A 567 -18.37 -3.81 -13.83
CA ARG A 567 -19.53 -3.31 -14.61
C ARG A 567 -19.73 -1.81 -14.39
N THR A 568 -19.63 -1.35 -13.15
CA THR A 568 -19.79 0.07 -12.82
C THR A 568 -18.66 0.91 -13.41
N LEU A 569 -17.42 0.45 -13.33
CA LEU A 569 -16.26 1.10 -13.98
C LEU A 569 -16.45 1.17 -15.50
N ILE A 570 -16.88 0.09 -16.15
CA ILE A 570 -17.16 0.07 -17.61
C ILE A 570 -18.28 1.07 -17.96
N ALA A 571 -19.35 1.13 -17.17
CA ALA A 571 -20.41 2.10 -17.37
C ALA A 571 -19.91 3.55 -17.20
N MET A 572 -18.97 3.79 -16.29
CA MET A 572 -18.31 5.09 -16.13
C MET A 572 -17.43 5.44 -17.32
N ALA A 573 -16.62 4.50 -17.79
CA ALA A 573 -15.79 4.65 -18.99
C ALA A 573 -16.62 5.09 -20.21
N CYS A 574 -17.77 4.43 -20.46
CA CYS A 574 -18.70 4.83 -21.53
C CYS A 574 -19.17 6.29 -21.42
N ARG A 575 -19.49 6.75 -20.20
CA ARG A 575 -19.94 8.13 -19.96
C ARG A 575 -18.81 9.14 -20.11
N GLN A 576 -17.63 8.81 -19.59
CA GLN A 576 -16.44 9.65 -19.70
C GLN A 576 -16.00 9.82 -21.15
N CYS A 577 -15.97 8.75 -21.96
CA CYS A 577 -15.69 8.85 -23.39
C CYS A 577 -16.64 9.81 -24.11
N LYS A 578 -17.95 9.73 -23.84
CA LYS A 578 -18.94 10.67 -24.40
C LYS A 578 -18.70 12.11 -23.96
N GLN A 579 -18.30 12.31 -22.71
CA GLN A 579 -17.97 13.64 -22.20
C GLN A 579 -16.71 14.21 -22.88
N LEU A 580 -15.67 13.40 -23.06
CA LEU A 580 -14.45 13.78 -23.77
C LEU A 580 -14.75 14.09 -25.25
N GLU A 581 -15.59 13.29 -25.90
CA GLU A 581 -16.05 13.55 -27.27
C GLU A 581 -16.78 14.90 -27.36
N ALA A 582 -17.77 15.15 -26.50
CA ALA A 582 -18.51 16.41 -26.48
C ALA A 582 -17.61 17.61 -26.17
N LEU A 583 -16.63 17.43 -25.28
CA LEU A 583 -15.65 18.47 -24.93
C LEU A 583 -14.72 18.76 -26.12
N SER A 584 -14.18 17.72 -26.78
CA SER A 584 -13.32 17.87 -27.95
C SER A 584 -14.02 18.62 -29.07
N HIS A 585 -15.28 18.29 -29.35
CA HIS A 585 -16.07 18.97 -30.38
C HIS A 585 -16.26 20.46 -30.06
N ARG A 586 -16.61 20.80 -28.82
CA ARG A 586 -16.75 22.20 -28.38
C ARG A 586 -15.43 22.97 -28.45
N ALA A 587 -14.32 22.33 -28.06
CA ALA A 587 -13.00 22.92 -28.13
C ALA A 587 -12.58 23.21 -29.58
N MET A 588 -12.80 22.24 -30.49
CA MET A 588 -12.54 22.42 -31.92
C MET A 588 -13.34 23.58 -32.50
N GLU A 589 -14.66 23.63 -32.26
CA GLU A 589 -15.50 24.74 -32.71
C GLU A 589 -15.01 26.11 -32.19
N PHE A 590 -14.56 26.16 -30.93
CA PHE A 590 -14.03 27.38 -30.34
C PHE A 590 -12.79 27.88 -31.08
N TYR A 591 -11.83 27.00 -31.35
CA TYR A 591 -10.61 27.35 -32.08
C TYR A 591 -10.89 27.74 -33.54
N GLU A 592 -11.80 27.03 -34.20
CA GLU A 592 -12.24 27.36 -35.57
C GLU A 592 -12.92 28.74 -35.64
N LYS A 593 -13.85 29.03 -34.70
CA LYS A 593 -14.50 30.35 -34.60
C LYS A 593 -13.49 31.46 -34.31
N LYS A 594 -12.52 31.21 -33.42
CA LYS A 594 -11.45 32.16 -33.09
C LYS A 594 -10.58 32.46 -34.31
N LEU A 595 -10.22 31.43 -35.09
CA LEU A 595 -9.48 31.61 -36.34
C LEU A 595 -10.29 32.41 -37.36
N ALA A 596 -11.58 32.09 -37.53
CA ALA A 596 -12.48 32.81 -38.45
C ALA A 596 -12.64 34.29 -38.08
N MET A 597 -12.80 34.61 -36.80
CA MET A 597 -12.87 35.99 -36.30
C MET A 597 -11.58 36.78 -36.55
N HIS A 598 -10.42 36.15 -36.37
CA HIS A 598 -9.13 36.77 -36.68
C HIS A 598 -8.93 37.02 -38.17
N LEU A 599 -9.30 36.06 -39.03
CA LEU A 599 -9.26 36.23 -40.49
C LEU A 599 -10.17 37.38 -40.98
N ALA A 600 -11.25 37.67 -40.26
CA ALA A 600 -12.15 38.78 -40.56
C ALA A 600 -11.61 40.16 -40.11
N THR A 601 -10.69 40.20 -39.15
CA THR A 601 -10.17 41.45 -38.55
C THR A 601 -8.77 41.84 -39.02
N ASP A 602 -7.91 40.87 -39.38
CA ASP A 602 -6.60 41.13 -39.99
C ASP A 602 -6.24 40.01 -40.98
N PRO A 603 -6.51 40.20 -42.29
CA PRO A 603 -6.20 39.23 -43.34
C PRO A 603 -4.69 38.96 -43.52
N ASN A 604 -3.82 39.91 -43.14
CA ASN A 604 -2.37 39.81 -43.32
C ASN A 604 -1.66 39.19 -42.10
N GLY A 605 -2.27 39.22 -40.91
CA GLY A 605 -1.83 38.51 -39.70
C GLY A 605 -2.10 36.99 -39.72
N ALA A 606 -2.78 36.48 -40.75
CA ALA A 606 -3.23 35.09 -40.87
C ALA A 606 -2.09 34.04 -40.83
N ALA A 607 -0.87 34.39 -41.23
CA ALA A 607 0.27 33.46 -41.24
C ALA A 607 0.75 33.09 -39.83
N ALA A 608 0.62 33.97 -38.84
CA ALA A 608 1.08 33.75 -37.47
C ALA A 608 0.13 32.85 -36.64
N MET A 609 -1.17 32.83 -36.96
CA MET A 609 -2.18 31.97 -36.31
C MET A 609 -2.46 30.65 -37.05
N ARG A 610 -1.96 30.49 -38.28
CA ARG A 610 -1.92 29.18 -38.98
C ARG A 610 -0.79 28.27 -38.49
N GLY A 611 0.04 28.73 -37.55
CA GLY A 611 1.03 27.88 -36.89
C GLY A 611 0.36 26.72 -36.15
N PRO A 612 1.08 25.60 -35.94
CA PRO A 612 0.55 24.46 -35.20
C PRO A 612 0.11 24.92 -33.81
N ASN A 613 -1.14 24.60 -33.44
CA ASN A 613 -1.66 24.81 -32.09
C ASN A 613 -1.73 23.43 -31.41
N PRO A 614 -0.75 23.07 -30.57
CA PRO A 614 -0.66 21.72 -29.99
C PRO A 614 -1.92 21.33 -29.22
N LEU A 615 -2.61 22.29 -28.62
CA LEU A 615 -3.83 22.02 -27.87
C LEU A 615 -5.01 21.72 -28.80
N PHE A 616 -5.14 22.45 -29.91
CA PHE A 616 -6.12 22.13 -30.94
C PHE A 616 -5.84 20.74 -31.54
N ASP A 617 -4.58 20.43 -31.86
CA ASP A 617 -4.17 19.15 -32.41
C ASP A 617 -4.46 17.99 -31.45
N ALA A 618 -4.22 18.19 -30.14
CA ALA A 618 -4.55 17.21 -29.10
C ALA A 618 -6.07 16.96 -28.99
N TYR A 619 -6.89 18.02 -29.01
CA TYR A 619 -8.35 17.90 -29.03
C TYR A 619 -8.85 17.23 -30.32
N GLN A 620 -8.26 17.57 -31.47
CA GLN A 620 -8.57 16.94 -32.75
C GLN A 620 -8.25 15.44 -32.73
N LYS A 621 -7.10 15.05 -32.19
CA LYS A 621 -6.72 13.64 -32.01
C LYS A 621 -7.71 12.89 -31.11
N MET A 622 -8.09 13.50 -29.98
CA MET A 622 -9.11 12.93 -29.09
C MET A 622 -10.45 12.74 -29.81
N HIS A 623 -10.88 13.73 -30.59
CA HIS A 623 -12.11 13.65 -31.39
C HIS A 623 -12.03 12.59 -32.49
N GLN A 624 -10.87 12.45 -33.15
CA GLN A 624 -10.64 11.43 -34.17
C GLN A 624 -10.74 10.02 -33.58
N HIS A 625 -10.25 9.79 -32.37
CA HIS A 625 -10.41 8.49 -31.71
C HIS A 625 -11.88 8.20 -31.42
N SER A 626 -12.63 9.14 -30.82
CA SER A 626 -14.05 8.92 -30.49
C SER A 626 -14.94 8.75 -31.72
N SER A 627 -14.72 9.55 -32.77
CA SER A 627 -15.53 9.51 -34.00
C SER A 627 -15.28 8.26 -34.85
N ASN A 628 -14.08 7.68 -34.80
CA ASN A 628 -13.73 6.45 -35.52
C ASN A 628 -13.98 5.17 -34.72
N SER A 629 -14.76 5.23 -33.64
CA SER A 629 -15.08 4.05 -32.85
C SER A 629 -15.76 2.96 -33.67
N LEU A 630 -15.26 1.72 -33.55
CA LEU A 630 -15.91 0.53 -34.13
C LEU A 630 -17.28 0.25 -33.50
N VAL A 631 -17.47 0.72 -32.26
CA VAL A 631 -18.67 0.48 -31.46
C VAL A 631 -19.35 1.79 -31.07
N LYS A 632 -20.67 1.87 -31.28
CA LYS A 632 -21.47 2.98 -30.78
C LYS A 632 -21.55 2.92 -29.25
N LEU A 633 -20.85 3.83 -28.58
CA LEU A 633 -20.81 3.94 -27.11
C LEU A 633 -22.21 4.01 -26.47
N ALA A 634 -23.16 4.68 -27.13
CA ALA A 634 -24.52 4.78 -26.63
C ALA A 634 -25.26 3.44 -26.58
N ASP A 635 -25.05 2.59 -27.58
CA ASP A 635 -25.74 1.31 -27.66
C ASP A 635 -25.09 0.27 -26.76
N PHE A 636 -23.76 0.29 -26.65
CA PHE A 636 -23.05 -0.53 -25.66
C PHE A 636 -23.42 -0.13 -24.21
N GLU A 637 -23.51 1.17 -23.90
CA GLU A 637 -23.94 1.60 -22.56
C GLU A 637 -25.36 1.11 -22.24
N LYS A 638 -26.30 1.14 -23.20
CA LYS A 638 -27.64 0.58 -23.00
C LYS A 638 -27.59 -0.92 -22.67
N LEU A 639 -26.73 -1.67 -23.36
CA LEU A 639 -26.53 -3.11 -23.11
C LEU A 639 -26.02 -3.37 -21.68
N VAL A 640 -25.04 -2.58 -21.22
CA VAL A 640 -24.52 -2.65 -19.83
C VAL A 640 -25.59 -2.28 -18.81
N GLN A 641 -26.37 -1.22 -19.07
CA GLN A 641 -27.45 -0.78 -18.18
C GLN A 641 -28.58 -1.81 -18.10
N PHE A 642 -28.95 -2.43 -19.22
CA PHE A 642 -29.92 -3.52 -19.27
C PHE A 642 -29.47 -4.69 -18.38
N LEU A 643 -28.21 -5.13 -18.53
CA LEU A 643 -27.66 -6.19 -17.68
C LEU A 643 -27.68 -5.81 -16.20
N ALA A 644 -27.32 -4.57 -15.85
CA ALA A 644 -27.36 -4.09 -14.48
C ALA A 644 -28.78 -4.11 -13.88
N GLN A 645 -29.80 -3.79 -14.68
CA GLN A 645 -31.21 -3.85 -14.27
C GLN A 645 -31.69 -5.28 -14.04
N GLU A 646 -31.39 -6.20 -14.97
CA GLU A 646 -31.74 -7.62 -14.83
C GLU A 646 -31.06 -8.26 -13.60
N ILE A 647 -29.79 -7.94 -13.36
CA ILE A 647 -29.05 -8.42 -12.17
C ILE A 647 -29.71 -7.92 -10.89
N ARG A 648 -30.05 -6.62 -10.80
CA ARG A 648 -30.75 -6.07 -9.63
C ARG A 648 -32.07 -6.77 -9.39
N SER A 649 -32.88 -6.95 -10.44
CA SER A 649 -34.16 -7.66 -10.35
C SER A 649 -33.98 -9.11 -9.88
N ALA A 650 -32.95 -9.81 -10.36
CA ALA A 650 -32.63 -11.16 -9.92
C ALA A 650 -32.20 -11.21 -8.46
N TYR A 651 -31.40 -10.24 -8.00
CA TYR A 651 -31.04 -10.11 -6.59
C TYR A 651 -32.24 -9.81 -5.72
N ASP A 652 -33.05 -8.81 -6.06
CA ASP A 652 -34.28 -8.48 -5.34
C ASP A 652 -35.14 -9.74 -5.18
N THR A 653 -35.40 -10.46 -6.28
CA THR A 653 -36.23 -11.67 -6.27
C THR A 653 -35.62 -12.81 -5.42
N SER A 654 -34.31 -13.06 -5.57
CA SER A 654 -33.64 -14.16 -4.86
C SER A 654 -33.45 -13.91 -3.38
N MET A 655 -33.34 -12.65 -2.97
CA MET A 655 -33.06 -12.25 -1.58
C MET A 655 -34.32 -11.91 -0.77
N LEU A 656 -35.51 -11.86 -1.40
CA LEU A 656 -36.80 -11.66 -0.71
C LEU A 656 -36.99 -12.61 0.48
N GLY A 657 -36.62 -13.89 0.34
CA GLY A 657 -36.76 -14.89 1.41
C GLY A 657 -35.92 -14.61 2.66
N LEU A 658 -34.70 -14.07 2.49
CA LEU A 658 -33.80 -13.72 3.60
C LEU A 658 -34.26 -12.45 4.33
N SER A 659 -34.90 -11.52 3.62
CA SER A 659 -35.46 -10.29 4.20
C SER A 659 -36.64 -10.54 5.15
N VAL A 660 -37.39 -11.62 4.94
CA VAL A 660 -38.56 -12.00 5.76
C VAL A 660 -38.13 -12.67 7.07
N GLN A 661 -37.10 -13.51 7.04
CA GLN A 661 -36.53 -14.15 8.25
C GLN A 661 -35.88 -13.13 9.19
N GLY A 662 -35.13 -12.14 8.67
CA GLY A 662 -34.49 -11.12 9.49
C GLY A 662 -35.46 -10.22 10.29
N LYS A 663 -36.68 -10.01 9.76
CA LYS A 663 -37.73 -9.22 10.44
C LYS A 663 -38.43 -9.95 11.58
N GLN A 664 -38.44 -11.29 11.57
CA GLN A 664 -39.00 -12.07 12.69
C GLN A 664 -38.06 -12.10 13.90
N SER A 665 -36.75 -11.98 13.70
CA SER A 665 -35.76 -11.97 14.79
C SER A 665 -35.56 -10.61 15.47
N SER A 666 -35.96 -9.50 14.83
CA SER A 666 -35.72 -8.14 15.34
C SER A 666 -36.78 -7.61 16.30
N ASN A 667 -37.85 -8.36 16.57
CA ASN A 667 -38.97 -7.86 17.38
C ASN A 667 -38.71 -7.83 18.90
N ASN A 668 -37.49 -8.18 19.37
CA ASN A 668 -37.19 -8.30 20.80
C ASN A 668 -35.98 -7.49 21.32
N GLN A 669 -35.36 -6.59 20.54
CA GLN A 669 -34.29 -5.72 21.07
C GLN A 669 -34.41 -4.28 20.59
N GLN A 670 -35.02 -3.43 21.42
CA GLN A 670 -34.91 -1.97 21.33
C GLN A 670 -33.53 -1.54 21.84
N GLY A 671 -32.61 -1.26 20.93
CA GLY A 671 -31.33 -0.62 21.21
C GLY A 671 -30.86 0.17 19.98
N GLN A 672 -30.87 1.49 20.08
CA GLN A 672 -30.35 2.39 19.04
C GLN A 672 -28.83 2.20 18.89
N GLY A 673 -28.36 1.86 17.69
CA GLY A 673 -26.94 2.02 17.31
C GLY A 673 -26.31 0.93 16.43
N VAL A 674 -26.89 -0.27 16.31
CA VAL A 674 -26.23 -1.41 15.62
C VAL A 674 -27.10 -1.98 14.48
N LYS A 675 -27.62 -1.11 13.59
CA LYS A 675 -28.49 -1.56 12.48
C LYS A 675 -27.74 -2.08 11.24
N ASP A 676 -26.48 -1.72 11.03
CA ASP A 676 -25.76 -2.13 9.81
C ASP A 676 -25.05 -3.49 9.87
N ARG A 677 -24.90 -4.08 11.08
CA ARG A 677 -23.95 -5.18 11.28
C ARG A 677 -24.54 -6.58 11.03
N ASN A 678 -25.87 -6.71 10.89
CA ASN A 678 -26.59 -7.99 10.87
C ASN A 678 -27.64 -8.10 9.75
N ASP A 679 -27.47 -7.43 8.60
CA ASP A 679 -28.34 -7.69 7.45
C ASP A 679 -27.88 -8.95 6.71
N PRO A 680 -28.60 -10.09 6.82
CA PRO A 680 -28.24 -11.33 6.13
C PRO A 680 -28.29 -11.18 4.61
N VAL A 681 -29.13 -10.28 4.09
CA VAL A 681 -29.23 -9.99 2.65
C VAL A 681 -27.94 -9.36 2.15
N LYS A 682 -27.43 -8.35 2.86
CA LYS A 682 -26.19 -7.67 2.49
C LYS A 682 -25.00 -8.62 2.46
N ARG A 683 -24.86 -9.51 3.45
CA ARG A 683 -23.78 -10.51 3.47
C ARG A 683 -23.88 -11.49 2.30
N ALA A 684 -25.07 -11.99 2.00
CA ALA A 684 -25.28 -12.90 0.86
C ALA A 684 -24.97 -12.23 -0.49
N LEU A 685 -25.31 -10.94 -0.64
CA LEU A 685 -24.95 -10.15 -1.82
C LEU A 685 -23.44 -9.95 -1.93
N GLU A 686 -22.76 -9.55 -0.84
CA GLU A 686 -21.31 -9.39 -0.80
C GLU A 686 -20.59 -10.71 -1.15
N GLU A 687 -21.09 -11.85 -0.69
CA GLU A 687 -20.56 -13.18 -1.03
C GLU A 687 -20.78 -13.53 -2.52
N CYS A 688 -21.95 -13.22 -3.08
CA CYS A 688 -22.20 -13.43 -4.51
C CYS A 688 -21.25 -12.60 -5.38
N GLU A 689 -21.10 -11.31 -5.05
CA GLU A 689 -20.21 -10.39 -5.78
C GLU A 689 -18.73 -10.78 -5.61
N MET A 690 -18.33 -11.24 -4.42
CA MET A 690 -17.00 -11.82 -4.19
C MET A 690 -16.73 -13.02 -5.10
N ASN A 691 -17.66 -13.98 -5.13
CA ASN A 691 -17.51 -15.18 -5.94
C ASN A 691 -17.39 -14.83 -7.43
N MET A 692 -18.20 -13.89 -7.93
CA MET A 692 -18.09 -13.43 -9.32
C MET A 692 -16.76 -12.72 -9.61
N LEU A 693 -16.27 -11.88 -8.69
CA LEU A 693 -14.97 -11.20 -8.82
C LEU A 693 -13.82 -12.22 -8.91
N LEU A 694 -13.91 -13.33 -8.19
CA LEU A 694 -12.92 -14.41 -8.16
C LEU A 694 -13.06 -15.42 -9.31
N GLY A 695 -13.89 -15.12 -10.32
CA GLY A 695 -14.13 -16.01 -11.47
C GLY A 695 -14.85 -17.30 -11.10
N LYS A 696 -15.58 -17.33 -9.97
CA LYS A 696 -16.44 -18.45 -9.58
C LYS A 696 -17.81 -18.32 -10.24
N GLN A 697 -18.59 -19.40 -10.13
CA GLN A 697 -19.89 -19.52 -10.76
C GLN A 697 -20.86 -18.39 -10.33
N PRO A 698 -21.50 -17.68 -11.27
CA PRO A 698 -22.55 -16.72 -10.93
C PRO A 698 -23.74 -17.39 -10.24
N PRO A 699 -24.51 -16.65 -9.41
CA PRO A 699 -25.66 -17.20 -8.70
C PRO A 699 -26.65 -17.91 -9.65
N PRO A 700 -27.31 -19.00 -9.25
CA PRO A 700 -28.27 -19.70 -10.11
C PRO A 700 -29.40 -18.80 -10.64
N SER A 701 -29.77 -17.75 -9.89
CA SER A 701 -30.74 -16.73 -10.33
C SER A 701 -30.32 -15.98 -11.59
N PHE A 702 -29.00 -15.91 -11.88
CA PHE A 702 -28.46 -15.24 -13.06
C PHE A 702 -28.61 -16.06 -14.34
N HIS A 703 -29.03 -17.32 -14.28
CA HIS A 703 -29.33 -18.08 -15.50
C HIS A 703 -30.36 -17.35 -16.38
N LYS A 704 -31.47 -16.88 -15.78
CA LYS A 704 -32.49 -16.13 -16.51
C LYS A 704 -31.97 -14.78 -17.02
N VAL A 705 -31.16 -14.10 -16.20
CA VAL A 705 -30.49 -12.84 -16.56
C VAL A 705 -29.65 -13.03 -17.81
N LEU A 706 -28.83 -14.07 -17.87
CA LEU A 706 -27.95 -14.35 -19.00
C LEU A 706 -28.73 -14.75 -20.25
N VAL A 707 -29.80 -15.55 -20.11
CA VAL A 707 -30.67 -15.88 -21.25
C VAL A 707 -31.29 -14.60 -21.85
N ASN A 708 -31.79 -13.69 -21.01
CA ASN A 708 -32.34 -12.41 -21.47
C ASN A 708 -31.27 -11.49 -22.04
N PHE A 709 -30.11 -11.42 -21.40
CA PHE A 709 -28.97 -10.64 -21.86
C PHE A 709 -28.51 -11.07 -23.24
N PHE A 710 -28.35 -12.37 -23.51
CA PHE A 710 -27.93 -12.85 -24.83
C PHE A 710 -29.02 -12.66 -25.91
N LYS A 711 -30.30 -12.54 -25.56
CA LYS A 711 -31.33 -12.05 -26.50
C LYS A 711 -31.08 -10.58 -26.88
N GLN A 712 -30.67 -9.73 -25.93
CA GLN A 712 -30.29 -8.35 -26.25
C GLN A 712 -28.98 -8.29 -27.02
N VAL A 713 -27.99 -9.14 -26.73
CA VAL A 713 -26.77 -9.29 -27.54
C VAL A 713 -27.12 -9.68 -28.98
N ASN A 714 -28.09 -10.57 -29.18
CA ASN A 714 -28.60 -10.91 -30.52
C ASN A 714 -29.22 -9.71 -31.24
N ALA A 715 -30.04 -8.91 -30.55
CA ALA A 715 -30.61 -7.69 -31.12
C ALA A 715 -29.55 -6.64 -31.44
N TYR A 716 -28.52 -6.55 -30.59
CA TYR A 716 -27.38 -5.65 -30.75
C TYR A 716 -26.49 -6.03 -31.92
N TRP A 717 -26.23 -7.32 -32.13
CA TRP A 717 -25.48 -7.84 -33.28
C TRP A 717 -26.04 -7.34 -34.61
N SER A 718 -27.37 -7.35 -34.77
CA SER A 718 -28.04 -6.89 -36.00
C SER A 718 -27.84 -5.40 -36.32
N GLN A 719 -27.35 -4.61 -35.36
CA GLN A 719 -27.09 -3.18 -35.52
C GLN A 719 -25.61 -2.86 -35.78
N MET A 720 -24.75 -3.87 -35.73
CA MET A 720 -23.29 -3.75 -35.81
C MET A 720 -22.76 -4.32 -37.14
N ASN A 721 -21.52 -3.97 -37.50
CA ASN A 721 -20.80 -4.60 -38.61
C ASN A 721 -19.81 -5.63 -38.02
N PRO A 722 -20.14 -6.93 -38.04
CA PRO A 722 -19.31 -7.93 -37.39
C PRO A 722 -17.94 -8.14 -38.03
N LEU A 723 -17.86 -7.98 -39.36
CA LEU A 723 -16.62 -8.20 -40.09
C LEU A 723 -15.55 -7.20 -39.64
N LYS A 724 -15.93 -5.93 -39.48
CA LYS A 724 -15.01 -4.88 -38.98
C LYS A 724 -14.52 -5.13 -37.55
N LEU A 725 -15.35 -5.76 -36.70
CA LEU A 725 -14.97 -6.11 -35.32
C LEU A 725 -14.05 -7.33 -35.27
N TRP A 726 -14.30 -8.31 -36.14
CA TRP A 726 -13.50 -9.53 -36.22
C TRP A 726 -12.12 -9.28 -36.84
N GLU A 727 -12.01 -8.36 -37.81
CA GLU A 727 -10.74 -7.95 -38.42
C GLU A 727 -9.91 -6.99 -37.56
N ALA A 728 -10.50 -6.43 -36.49
CA ALA A 728 -9.82 -5.46 -35.65
C ALA A 728 -8.92 -6.13 -34.61
N ASP A 729 -7.69 -5.61 -34.48
CA ASP A 729 -6.77 -5.93 -33.40
C ASP A 729 -6.92 -4.90 -32.25
N TYR A 730 -6.66 -5.34 -31.02
CA TYR A 730 -6.74 -4.51 -29.80
C TYR A 730 -5.41 -4.47 -29.02
N PRO A 731 -4.30 -4.07 -29.66
CA PRO A 731 -2.96 -4.25 -29.10
C PRO A 731 -2.69 -3.40 -27.85
N LEU A 732 -3.44 -2.31 -27.62
CA LEU A 732 -3.27 -1.50 -26.40
C LEU A 732 -3.82 -2.20 -25.14
N LEU A 733 -4.63 -3.26 -25.31
CA LEU A 733 -5.16 -4.03 -24.20
C LEU A 733 -4.20 -5.12 -23.70
N GLU A 734 -3.16 -5.47 -24.47
CA GLU A 734 -2.17 -6.50 -24.14
C GLU A 734 -2.81 -7.87 -23.80
N MET A 735 -3.84 -8.25 -24.57
CA MET A 735 -4.69 -9.43 -24.29
C MET A 735 -4.25 -10.71 -25.01
N GLU A 736 -3.18 -10.66 -25.79
CA GLU A 736 -2.67 -11.77 -26.60
C GLU A 736 -2.30 -12.99 -25.73
N GLU A 737 -2.67 -14.19 -26.19
CA GLU A 737 -2.34 -15.46 -25.51
C GLU A 737 -1.61 -16.44 -26.40
N GLY A 738 -1.78 -16.33 -27.72
CA GLY A 738 -1.22 -17.28 -28.65
C GLY A 738 0.31 -17.22 -28.57
N GLN A 739 0.97 -18.36 -28.38
CA GLN A 739 2.43 -18.43 -28.32
C GLN A 739 3.10 -17.75 -29.52
N LYS A 740 2.50 -17.87 -30.72
CA LYS A 740 2.96 -17.18 -31.94
C LYS A 740 2.77 -15.66 -31.89
N GLN A 741 1.65 -15.17 -31.35
CA GLN A 741 1.39 -13.74 -31.19
C GLN A 741 2.35 -13.14 -30.16
N LEU A 742 2.50 -13.78 -29.00
CA LEU A 742 3.44 -13.37 -27.95
C LEU A 742 4.90 -13.38 -28.44
N ALA A 743 5.30 -14.40 -29.20
CA ALA A 743 6.63 -14.43 -29.81
C ALA A 743 6.85 -13.29 -30.82
N LYS A 744 5.82 -12.94 -31.60
CA LYS A 744 5.86 -11.79 -32.52
C LYS A 744 5.98 -10.46 -31.78
N LEU A 745 5.26 -10.28 -30.67
CA LEU A 745 5.36 -9.10 -29.82
C LEU A 745 6.75 -8.98 -29.19
N LYS A 746 7.28 -10.10 -28.67
CA LYS A 746 8.65 -10.18 -28.12
C LYS A 746 9.69 -9.78 -29.16
N ALA A 747 9.59 -10.34 -30.38
CA ALA A 747 10.52 -10.03 -31.47
C ALA A 747 10.45 -8.56 -31.93
N LYS A 748 9.30 -7.90 -31.74
CA LYS A 748 9.11 -6.49 -32.07
C LYS A 748 9.52 -5.53 -30.95
N HIS A 749 9.84 -6.03 -29.75
CA HIS A 749 9.97 -5.20 -28.55
C HIS A 749 8.77 -4.27 -28.37
N PHE A 750 7.56 -4.83 -28.55
CA PHE A 750 6.32 -4.08 -28.41
C PHE A 750 6.01 -3.84 -26.94
N TYR A 751 5.77 -2.58 -26.58
CA TYR A 751 5.36 -2.17 -25.24
C TYR A 751 4.29 -1.08 -25.32
N VAL A 752 3.43 -1.02 -24.30
CA VAL A 752 2.39 0.01 -24.18
C VAL A 752 2.70 0.91 -22.99
N ASP A 753 2.69 2.22 -23.21
CA ASP A 753 2.82 3.20 -22.13
C ASP A 753 1.58 3.19 -21.24
N VAL A 754 1.76 2.94 -19.94
CA VAL A 754 0.64 2.87 -18.98
C VAL A 754 -0.04 4.23 -18.75
N PHE A 755 0.68 5.33 -18.91
CA PHE A 755 0.17 6.67 -18.68
C PHE A 755 -0.43 7.26 -19.95
N GLN A 756 0.34 7.31 -21.04
CA GLN A 756 -0.09 7.87 -22.33
C GLN A 756 -0.97 6.92 -23.15
N ARG A 757 -0.99 5.61 -22.84
CA ARG A 757 -1.76 4.59 -23.57
C ARG A 757 -1.44 4.55 -25.06
N CYS A 758 -0.16 4.62 -25.39
CA CYS A 758 0.35 4.54 -26.75
C CYS A 758 1.40 3.42 -26.86
N GLU A 759 1.63 2.94 -28.08
CA GLU A 759 2.75 2.05 -28.35
C GLU A 759 4.06 2.81 -28.14
N LEU A 760 4.97 2.20 -27.38
CA LEU A 760 6.32 2.67 -27.19
C LEU A 760 7.21 2.03 -28.25
N ASN A 761 7.73 2.86 -29.14
CA ASN A 761 8.72 2.39 -30.09
C ASN A 761 10.07 2.25 -29.40
N ALA A 762 10.47 1.00 -29.11
CA ALA A 762 11.78 0.72 -28.54
C ALA A 762 12.88 1.31 -29.42
N SER A 763 12.77 1.21 -30.76
CA SER A 763 13.81 1.59 -31.72
C SER A 763 14.19 3.06 -31.72
N ASP A 764 13.23 3.96 -31.47
CA ASP A 764 13.46 5.42 -31.51
C ASP A 764 14.31 5.91 -30.33
N ARG A 765 14.53 5.06 -29.33
CA ARG A 765 15.35 5.35 -28.14
C ARG A 765 16.51 4.37 -27.95
N ILE A 766 16.73 3.45 -28.90
CA ILE A 766 17.98 2.67 -29.06
C ILE A 766 19.05 3.61 -29.64
N GLY A 767 19.42 4.64 -28.89
CA GLY A 767 20.74 5.23 -29.09
C GLY A 767 21.77 4.22 -28.62
N THR A 768 22.84 4.02 -29.37
CA THR A 768 24.08 3.37 -28.91
C THR A 768 24.58 4.09 -27.65
N MET A 769 24.07 3.71 -26.48
CA MET A 769 24.39 4.30 -25.19
C MET A 769 24.79 3.21 -24.21
N ASP A 770 25.51 2.20 -24.72
CA ASP A 770 26.43 1.43 -23.91
C ASP A 770 27.44 2.44 -23.34
N GLU A 771 27.37 2.68 -22.04
CA GLU A 771 28.31 3.50 -21.26
C GLU A 771 28.19 5.03 -21.40
N ILE A 772 27.08 5.64 -20.92
CA ILE A 772 27.15 7.03 -20.43
C ILE A 772 27.56 6.98 -18.96
N PRO A 773 28.71 7.58 -18.56
CA PRO A 773 29.06 7.72 -17.15
C PRO A 773 27.99 8.53 -16.41
N PRO A 774 27.65 8.19 -15.15
CA PRO A 774 26.63 8.89 -14.37
C PRO A 774 26.86 10.41 -14.23
N ALA A 775 28.09 10.88 -14.45
CA ALA A 775 28.47 12.30 -14.47
C ALA A 775 27.97 13.10 -15.69
N SER A 776 27.33 12.45 -16.69
CA SER A 776 26.94 13.05 -17.98
C SER A 776 25.42 13.10 -18.21
N LEU A 777 24.62 12.88 -17.15
CA LEU A 777 23.15 12.88 -17.22
C LEU A 777 22.61 14.29 -17.46
N THR A 778 22.27 14.62 -18.71
CA THR A 778 21.48 15.82 -19.02
C THR A 778 19.97 15.54 -18.84
N PRO A 779 19.13 16.56 -18.62
CA PRO A 779 17.67 16.40 -18.58
C PRO A 779 17.09 15.68 -19.80
N GLU A 780 17.68 15.91 -20.98
CA GLU A 780 17.29 15.28 -22.25
C GLU A 780 17.59 13.77 -22.29
N VAL A 781 18.63 13.31 -21.58
CA VAL A 781 18.96 11.88 -21.44
C VAL A 781 18.03 11.23 -20.41
N LEU A 782 17.67 11.94 -19.33
CA LEU A 782 16.69 11.47 -18.35
C LEU A 782 15.31 11.27 -19.00
N ASP A 783 14.89 12.16 -19.90
CA ASP A 783 13.62 12.05 -20.64
C ASP A 783 13.56 10.87 -21.61
N LYS A 784 14.71 10.29 -21.95
CA LYS A 784 14.79 9.09 -22.77
C LYS A 784 14.71 7.79 -21.96
N GLN A 785 14.84 7.85 -20.63
CA GLN A 785 14.75 6.68 -19.76
C GLN A 785 13.31 6.17 -19.64
N TRP A 786 13.19 4.89 -19.29
CA TRP A 786 11.91 4.23 -19.08
C TRP A 786 11.78 3.91 -17.60
N ARG A 787 10.53 3.90 -17.14
CA ARG A 787 10.15 3.42 -15.83
C ARG A 787 9.48 2.07 -16.00
N ARG A 788 9.86 1.11 -15.17
CA ARG A 788 9.28 -0.24 -15.17
C ARG A 788 8.68 -0.54 -13.82
N CYS A 789 7.48 -1.07 -13.81
CA CYS A 789 6.82 -1.46 -12.58
C CYS A 789 7.51 -2.71 -12.01
N VAL A 790 7.93 -2.64 -10.75
CA VAL A 790 8.58 -3.77 -10.05
C VAL A 790 7.64 -4.96 -9.80
N ARG A 791 6.32 -4.76 -9.91
CA ARG A 791 5.30 -5.79 -9.61
C ARG A 791 4.76 -6.50 -10.86
N CYS A 792 4.48 -5.74 -11.91
CA CYS A 792 3.81 -6.26 -13.11
C CYS A 792 4.58 -6.03 -14.41
N ALA A 793 5.80 -5.50 -14.32
CA ALA A 793 6.67 -5.19 -15.44
C ALA A 793 6.13 -4.16 -16.45
N ALA A 794 4.92 -3.62 -16.25
CA ALA A 794 4.38 -2.58 -17.11
C ALA A 794 5.31 -1.36 -17.17
N VAL A 795 5.25 -0.62 -18.27
CA VAL A 795 6.22 0.44 -18.56
C VAL A 795 5.57 1.80 -18.74
N MET A 796 6.36 2.83 -18.48
CA MET A 796 5.98 4.23 -18.68
C MET A 796 7.23 4.99 -19.10
N GLN A 797 7.13 5.90 -20.05
CA GLN A 797 8.23 6.81 -20.34
C GLN A 797 8.59 7.61 -19.09
N ASN A 798 9.88 7.89 -18.89
CA ASN A 798 10.25 8.93 -17.97
C ASN A 798 9.90 10.27 -18.62
N ILE A 799 9.09 11.07 -17.92
CA ILE A 799 8.67 12.37 -18.40
C ILE A 799 9.17 13.39 -17.38
N SER A 800 10.13 14.25 -17.77
CA SER A 800 10.54 15.36 -16.93
C SER A 800 9.35 16.27 -16.67
N THR A 801 9.14 16.57 -15.40
CA THR A 801 8.18 17.59 -14.98
C THR A 801 8.75 18.95 -15.34
N GLY A 802 8.47 19.44 -16.55
CA GLY A 802 8.60 20.85 -16.86
C GLY A 802 7.72 21.72 -15.93
N SER A 803 7.77 23.04 -16.07
CA SER A 803 7.00 24.01 -15.24
C SER A 803 5.48 24.01 -15.48
N LYS A 804 4.90 22.88 -15.93
CA LYS A 804 3.48 22.73 -16.29
C LYS A 804 2.69 22.14 -15.12
N PRO A 805 1.96 22.97 -14.37
CA PRO A 805 1.33 22.52 -13.14
C PRO A 805 0.19 21.50 -13.41
N GLY A 806 -0.52 21.60 -14.55
CA GLY A 806 -1.68 20.76 -14.84
C GLY A 806 -1.26 19.33 -15.14
N PHE A 807 -0.25 19.18 -15.97
CA PHE A 807 0.40 17.93 -16.29
C PHE A 807 1.02 17.31 -15.04
N THR A 808 1.74 18.08 -14.23
CA THR A 808 2.32 17.59 -12.97
C THR A 808 1.24 17.09 -12.00
N PHE A 809 0.09 17.76 -11.96
CA PHE A 809 -1.05 17.35 -11.13
C PHE A 809 -1.65 16.00 -11.58
N VAL A 810 -1.80 15.80 -12.89
CA VAL A 810 -2.31 14.55 -13.48
C VAL A 810 -1.27 13.42 -13.37
N LEU A 811 -0.01 13.68 -13.72
CA LEU A 811 1.11 12.74 -13.58
C LEU A 811 1.32 12.34 -12.11
N GLY A 812 1.00 13.24 -11.16
CA GLY A 812 1.02 12.95 -9.73
C GLY A 812 0.11 11.79 -9.31
N GLN A 813 -0.87 11.42 -10.13
CA GLN A 813 -1.70 10.22 -9.90
C GLN A 813 -0.97 8.92 -10.29
N GLN A 814 0.11 8.99 -11.09
CA GLN A 814 0.94 7.86 -11.52
C GLN A 814 2.23 7.72 -10.69
N ARG A 815 2.25 8.14 -9.43
CA ARG A 815 3.38 7.87 -8.51
C ARG A 815 3.67 6.37 -8.35
N ARG A 816 2.63 5.54 -8.55
CA ARG A 816 2.68 4.09 -8.60
C ARG A 816 2.02 3.63 -9.91
N CYS A 817 2.37 2.44 -10.37
CA CYS A 817 1.70 1.80 -11.49
C CYS A 817 0.21 1.54 -11.18
N ALA A 818 -0.61 1.31 -12.20
CA ALA A 818 -2.02 0.92 -12.07
C ALA A 818 -2.22 -0.29 -11.13
N CYS A 819 -1.27 -1.22 -11.04
CA CYS A 819 -1.30 -2.34 -10.10
C CYS A 819 -0.82 -2.00 -8.68
N GLY A 820 -0.51 -0.74 -8.37
CA GLY A 820 0.01 -0.27 -7.10
C GLY A 820 1.50 -0.52 -6.84
N GLY A 821 2.24 -1.12 -7.78
CA GLY A 821 3.69 -1.33 -7.68
C GLY A 821 4.48 -0.05 -7.96
N PHE A 822 5.68 0.05 -7.42
CA PHE A 822 6.56 1.20 -7.65
C PHE A 822 7.23 1.16 -9.03
N TRP A 823 7.59 2.34 -9.50
CA TRP A 823 8.36 2.52 -10.72
C TRP A 823 9.85 2.43 -10.40
N GLY A 824 10.53 1.43 -10.94
CA GLY A 824 11.98 1.42 -11.06
C GLY A 824 12.40 2.24 -12.26
N LEU A 825 13.36 3.15 -12.11
CA LEU A 825 13.97 3.86 -13.22
C LEU A 825 15.02 2.95 -13.84
N LEU A 826 14.91 2.67 -15.13
CA LEU A 826 15.87 1.82 -15.83
C LEU A 826 17.06 2.64 -16.33
N HIS A 827 18.24 2.02 -16.35
CA HIS A 827 19.38 2.65 -17.03
C HIS A 827 19.07 2.79 -18.54
N PRO A 828 19.67 3.78 -19.22
CA PRO A 828 19.57 3.90 -20.67
C PRO A 828 19.89 2.55 -21.34
N GLY A 829 19.07 2.13 -22.32
CA GLY A 829 19.26 0.87 -23.06
C GLY A 829 18.77 -0.41 -22.38
N GLN A 830 18.45 -0.42 -21.08
CA GLN A 830 18.14 -1.66 -20.34
C GLN A 830 16.75 -2.30 -20.60
N MET A 831 15.90 -1.69 -21.41
CA MET A 831 14.60 -2.30 -21.76
C MET A 831 14.71 -3.58 -22.62
N VAL A 832 15.91 -3.91 -23.10
CA VAL A 832 16.15 -4.90 -24.17
C VAL A 832 16.72 -6.25 -23.67
N SER A 833 17.07 -6.40 -22.38
CA SER A 833 17.62 -7.67 -21.86
C SER A 833 16.54 -8.66 -21.42
#